data_AF-A0A815EDE0-F1
#
_entry.id   AF-A0A815EDE0-F1
#
_cell.length_a   1.000
_cell.length_b   1.000
_cell.length_c   1.000
_cell.angle_alpha   90.00
_cell.angle_beta   90.00
_cell.angle_gamma   90.00
#
_symmetry.space_group_name_H-M   'P 1'
#
loop_
_entity.id
_entity.type
_entity.pdbx_description
1 polymer ?
#
loop_
_entity_poly.entity_id
_entity_poly.type
_entity_poly.pdbx_seq_one_letter_code
_entity_poly.pdbx_strand_id
1 'polypeptide(L)'
;MGKGQSIANVSTVPESTEGRRYITIQRMQNVLLIWLDSSIDETNADCQNTITQLRRAVNDINTFTDVDQCFEFIEMVVDKKACMIISGSLGQHIVPCVHNMSQIDSIFIFCNNRNHHEQWAKDWSKIKGVFTDITSICEALKEAAHQCEQNAIPMSFVGANKKLDQLDPSFMYTQIIKEIILTIKFDQNHIHQYFDYCRDAFKDSKKEIENIKRLEDEYHSKTPIYWYSCQMFLYPMLNRALRLMNGDIFTRMGFFIGGLHRQIEQLHREQFSDTTPANTFTVYRGQGFSTGDFEKMSRTKGGLISFNNFLSTSKDREVSYAFAESNQANPDLIGVLFVMQVDPSQSTSPFASIAEISQFQGEEEVLFSMHSVFRIQDIKNMGGNDRLYEVNLVLTTDNDPELHRLTDYIRKASFPDSGGWYRLGLVLFKMSQFDNAEDIYQVLLDQTTDAKDKKLIYHQLGWIKDTQGKYQEALTLYEKSLAISKKTLPPIHPSLAMSYNNIGIVRYNMGNYPKALSYYEKALEIRKQSLPPNHPDMAMSYDNIGIVHNNMGNYPKALSFHEKALEIWQQSLPPNHPDLASSYNNVGNVHDNMGNYPKALSFHERALEIQQQSLPPNHPSLASSYNNIGLVHFKMGNYPKALSSHEKALEIKQQTLPPNHPHFAQTYHNIGLVYEIMRNYSKARTFYEHAIQIGQKALPSNHPELQKWRKNLERIKTK
;
A
#
# COMPACT_ATOMS: atom_id res chain seq x y z
N MET A 1 32.68 38.52 60.81
CA MET A 1 31.90 39.49 60.00
C MET A 1 31.34 38.71 58.82
N GLY A 2 30.06 38.50 58.56
CA GLY A 2 28.80 38.90 59.17
C GLY A 2 27.70 38.66 58.12
N LYS A 3 26.70 37.84 58.47
CA LYS A 3 25.29 37.80 57.99
C LYS A 3 24.96 37.55 56.49
N GLY A 4 24.14 36.52 56.26
CA GLY A 4 22.73 36.71 55.87
C GLY A 4 22.27 36.38 54.43
N GLN A 5 21.09 35.72 54.38
CA GLN A 5 20.03 35.74 53.35
C GLN A 5 20.03 34.75 52.16
N SER A 6 19.25 33.68 52.32
CA SER A 6 17.93 33.41 51.69
C SER A 6 17.65 33.76 50.22
N ILE A 7 17.43 32.69 49.44
CA ILE A 7 16.36 32.39 48.46
C ILE A 7 16.10 33.37 47.29
N ALA A 8 16.31 32.90 46.06
CA ALA A 8 15.48 33.24 44.89
C ALA A 8 15.46 32.10 43.86
N ASN A 9 14.25 31.72 43.46
CA ASN A 9 13.90 30.87 42.32
C ASN A 9 14.48 31.41 41.00
N VAL A 10 15.01 30.51 40.15
CA VAL A 10 15.17 30.74 38.70
C VAL A 10 14.81 29.42 38.00
N SER A 11 13.55 29.27 37.59
CA SER A 11 13.10 29.39 36.20
C SER A 11 13.69 28.32 35.27
N THR A 12 12.92 27.26 35.14
CA THR A 12 12.94 26.24 34.09
C THR A 12 12.81 26.85 32.69
N VAL A 13 13.72 26.51 31.79
CA VAL A 13 13.50 26.54 30.33
C VAL A 13 13.91 25.17 29.80
N PRO A 14 13.01 24.35 29.25
CA PRO A 14 13.39 23.16 28.48
C PRO A 14 13.66 23.57 27.03
N GLU A 15 14.90 23.36 26.57
CA GLU A 15 15.28 23.49 25.16
C GLU A 15 14.71 22.32 24.33
N SER A 16 13.77 22.70 23.45
CA SER A 16 13.54 22.21 22.10
C SER A 16 13.46 20.70 21.86
N THR A 17 12.26 20.15 22.04
CA THR A 17 11.70 19.13 21.16
C THR A 17 11.24 19.78 19.84
N GLU A 18 12.16 20.01 18.90
CA GLU A 18 11.82 20.32 17.51
C GLU A 18 12.32 19.19 16.61
N GLY A 19 11.37 18.49 15.99
CA GLY A 19 11.66 17.31 15.19
C GLY A 19 10.55 16.26 15.13
N ARG A 20 9.33 16.54 15.62
CA ARG A 20 8.15 15.77 15.17
C ARG A 20 7.79 16.28 13.79
N ARG A 21 8.16 15.53 12.75
CA ARG A 21 7.68 15.75 11.39
C ARG A 21 6.16 15.80 11.44
N TYR A 22 5.61 16.98 11.19
CA TYR A 22 4.20 17.18 10.90
C TYR A 22 3.85 16.25 9.74
N ILE A 23 3.16 15.16 10.05
CA ILE A 23 2.33 14.49 9.05
C ILE A 23 1.27 15.52 8.71
N THR A 24 1.36 16.09 7.50
CA THR A 24 0.30 16.92 6.94
C THR A 24 -1.01 16.15 7.10
N ILE A 25 -1.89 16.63 7.97
CA ILE A 25 -3.19 16.01 8.22
C ILE A 25 -3.97 16.07 6.91
N GLN A 26 -3.94 14.99 6.13
CA GLN A 26 -4.82 14.85 4.98
C GLN A 26 -6.24 14.70 5.52
N ARG A 27 -7.08 15.72 5.28
CA ARG A 27 -8.49 15.72 5.67
C ARG A 27 -9.18 14.42 5.21
N MET A 28 -9.90 13.76 6.13
CA MET A 28 -10.21 12.32 6.09
C MET A 28 -11.43 11.92 5.23
N GLN A 29 -11.94 12.81 4.38
CA GLN A 29 -12.99 12.51 3.38
C GLN A 29 -12.40 12.03 2.06
N ASN A 30 -13.16 11.22 1.33
CA ASN A 30 -12.84 10.73 -0.01
C ASN A 30 -13.14 11.75 -1.12
N VAL A 31 -13.76 12.87 -0.74
CA VAL A 31 -14.10 13.98 -1.62
C VAL A 31 -13.38 15.23 -1.14
N LEU A 32 -12.93 16.05 -2.09
CA LEU A 32 -12.56 17.44 -1.87
C LEU A 32 -13.43 18.34 -2.75
N LEU A 33 -13.52 19.61 -2.38
CA LEU A 33 -14.23 20.65 -3.12
C LEU A 33 -13.22 21.61 -3.75
N ILE A 34 -13.40 21.86 -5.04
CA ILE A 34 -12.69 22.91 -5.79
C ILE A 34 -13.71 24.00 -6.07
N TRP A 35 -13.40 25.24 -5.70
CA TRP A 35 -14.21 26.40 -6.07
C TRP A 35 -13.42 27.31 -7.00
N LEU A 36 -13.81 27.33 -8.27
CA LEU A 36 -13.20 28.16 -9.32
C LEU A 36 -14.12 29.33 -9.67
N ASP A 37 -13.69 30.53 -9.31
CA ASP A 37 -14.36 31.77 -9.70
C ASP A 37 -13.34 32.92 -9.71
N SER A 38 -13.29 33.64 -10.84
CA SER A 38 -12.42 34.81 -11.06
C SER A 38 -12.59 35.94 -10.04
N SER A 39 -13.68 35.93 -9.28
CA SER A 39 -14.04 36.98 -8.32
C SER A 39 -13.82 36.59 -6.85
N ILE A 40 -13.24 35.42 -6.57
CA ILE A 40 -12.95 34.99 -5.19
C ILE A 40 -11.93 35.92 -4.55
N ASP A 41 -12.31 36.49 -3.42
CA ASP A 41 -11.44 37.20 -2.50
C ASP A 41 -11.64 36.60 -1.09
N GLU A 42 -10.70 35.77 -0.65
CA GLU A 42 -10.77 35.12 0.65
C GLU A 42 -10.66 36.11 1.82
N THR A 43 -10.23 37.35 1.59
CA THR A 43 -10.22 38.37 2.66
C THR A 43 -11.60 38.95 2.93
N ASN A 44 -12.56 38.73 2.01
CA ASN A 44 -13.94 39.19 2.13
C ASN A 44 -14.76 38.33 3.10
N ALA A 45 -15.49 38.99 4.01
CA ALA A 45 -16.37 38.35 4.99
C ALA A 45 -17.46 37.46 4.35
N ASP A 46 -18.02 37.86 3.20
CA ASP A 46 -19.04 37.10 2.50
C ASP A 46 -18.47 35.81 1.89
N CYS A 47 -17.25 35.88 1.35
CA CYS A 47 -16.53 34.71 0.86
C CYS A 47 -16.20 33.75 2.01
N GLN A 48 -15.68 34.26 3.13
CA GLN A 48 -15.41 33.45 4.33
C GLN A 48 -16.68 32.79 4.90
N ASN A 49 -17.81 33.51 4.88
CA ASN A 49 -19.09 32.94 5.27
C ASN A 49 -19.54 31.82 4.30
N THR A 50 -19.34 32.01 3.00
CA THR A 50 -19.63 31.00 1.97
C THR A 50 -18.78 29.74 2.14
N ILE A 51 -17.46 29.90 2.33
CA ILE A 51 -16.53 28.80 2.64
C ILE A 51 -16.97 28.09 3.92
N THR A 52 -17.38 28.83 4.96
CA THR A 52 -17.88 28.24 6.21
C THR A 52 -19.15 27.42 6.02
N GLN A 53 -20.06 27.86 5.14
CA GLN A 53 -21.25 27.09 4.79
C GLN A 53 -20.90 25.82 4.01
N LEU A 54 -20.03 25.92 3.00
CA LEU A 54 -19.57 24.77 2.22
C LEU A 54 -18.82 23.74 3.08
N ARG A 55 -18.08 24.18 4.11
CA ARG A 55 -17.41 23.28 5.07
C ARG A 55 -18.38 22.39 5.85
N ARG A 56 -19.68 22.72 5.88
CA ARG A 56 -20.71 21.85 6.46
C ARG A 56 -21.07 20.66 5.57
N ALA A 57 -20.71 20.71 4.28
CA ALA A 57 -20.91 19.66 3.29
C ALA A 57 -19.61 18.88 3.04
N VAL A 58 -18.52 19.58 2.73
CA VAL A 58 -17.20 18.99 2.43
C VAL A 58 -16.12 19.74 3.20
N ASN A 59 -15.31 19.01 3.97
CA ASN A 59 -14.32 19.60 4.89
C ASN A 59 -13.07 20.13 4.15
N ASP A 60 -12.73 19.55 2.99
CA ASP A 60 -11.56 19.91 2.20
C ASP A 60 -11.96 20.83 1.04
N ILE A 61 -11.64 22.11 1.12
CA ILE A 61 -12.04 23.12 0.13
C ILE A 61 -10.79 23.85 -0.34
N ASN A 62 -10.61 23.90 -1.65
CA ASN A 62 -9.53 24.63 -2.31
C ASN A 62 -10.17 25.63 -3.28
N THR A 63 -9.80 26.90 -3.18
CA THR A 63 -10.32 27.99 -4.00
C THR A 63 -9.30 28.37 -5.07
N PHE A 64 -9.78 28.77 -6.24
CA PHE A 64 -8.92 29.19 -7.35
C PHE A 64 -9.55 30.38 -8.08
N THR A 65 -8.73 31.37 -8.38
CA THR A 65 -9.07 32.48 -9.30
C THR A 65 -8.43 32.28 -10.68
N ASP A 66 -7.33 31.55 -10.73
CA ASP A 66 -6.57 31.21 -11.93
C ASP A 66 -6.93 29.80 -12.44
N VAL A 67 -7.23 29.70 -13.74
CA VAL A 67 -7.67 28.45 -14.36
C VAL A 67 -6.52 27.45 -14.48
N ASP A 68 -5.32 27.90 -14.84
CA ASP A 68 -4.18 27.00 -15.07
C ASP A 68 -3.73 26.36 -13.76
N GLN A 69 -3.66 27.14 -12.67
CA GLN A 69 -3.38 26.62 -11.33
C GLN A 69 -4.44 25.61 -10.86
N CYS A 70 -5.70 25.86 -11.20
CA CYS A 70 -6.78 24.93 -10.89
C CYS A 70 -6.59 23.58 -11.61
N PHE A 71 -6.18 23.61 -12.88
CA PHE A 71 -5.94 22.40 -13.67
C PHE A 71 -4.74 21.61 -13.15
N GLU A 72 -3.63 22.30 -12.85
CA GLU A 72 -2.46 21.68 -12.23
C GLU A 72 -2.84 21.00 -10.91
N PHE A 73 -3.67 21.64 -10.10
CA PHE A 73 -4.15 21.04 -8.84
C PHE A 73 -5.02 19.81 -9.08
N ILE A 74 -5.98 19.85 -10.03
CA ILE A 74 -6.83 18.68 -10.35
C ILE A 74 -5.98 17.49 -10.79
N GLU A 75 -4.95 17.70 -11.60
CA GLU A 75 -4.04 16.63 -12.04
C GLU A 75 -3.25 16.00 -10.89
N MET A 76 -2.98 16.76 -9.82
CA MET A 76 -2.31 16.27 -8.61
C MET A 76 -3.22 15.48 -7.65
N VAL A 77 -4.54 15.43 -7.89
CA VAL A 77 -5.47 14.67 -7.05
C VAL A 77 -5.38 13.17 -7.39
N VAL A 78 -4.82 12.37 -6.46
CA VAL A 78 -4.59 10.91 -6.69
C VAL A 78 -5.50 10.02 -5.85
N ASP A 79 -5.80 10.39 -4.60
CA ASP A 79 -6.47 9.51 -3.60
C ASP A 79 -7.89 9.96 -3.19
N LYS A 80 -8.45 10.91 -3.93
CA LYS A 80 -9.77 11.53 -3.70
C LYS A 80 -10.48 11.76 -5.03
N LYS A 81 -11.77 12.03 -4.96
CA LYS A 81 -12.53 12.67 -6.04
C LYS A 81 -12.72 14.14 -5.72
N ALA A 82 -12.86 14.95 -6.76
CA ALA A 82 -13.14 16.37 -6.65
C ALA A 82 -14.58 16.65 -7.08
N CYS A 83 -15.32 17.34 -6.22
CA CYS A 83 -16.48 18.11 -6.60
C CYS A 83 -16.03 19.52 -6.98
N MET A 84 -16.60 20.10 -8.03
CA MET A 84 -16.19 21.42 -8.52
C MET A 84 -17.37 22.39 -8.54
N ILE A 85 -17.24 23.53 -7.89
CA ILE A 85 -18.12 24.70 -8.07
C ILE A 85 -17.45 25.62 -9.07
N ILE A 86 -18.14 25.95 -10.16
CA ILE A 86 -17.65 26.86 -11.20
C ILE A 86 -18.64 27.99 -11.38
N SER A 87 -18.14 29.23 -11.49
CA SER A 87 -19.00 30.36 -11.83
C SER A 87 -19.62 30.20 -13.23
N GLY A 88 -20.84 30.70 -13.41
CA GLY A 88 -21.52 30.64 -14.71
C GLY A 88 -20.70 31.27 -15.86
N SER A 89 -19.93 32.32 -15.58
CA SER A 89 -19.09 33.00 -16.56
C SER A 89 -17.92 32.14 -17.07
N LEU A 90 -17.41 31.24 -16.24
CA LEU A 90 -16.33 30.32 -16.61
C LEU A 90 -16.86 28.97 -17.11
N GLY A 91 -18.00 28.52 -16.58
CA GLY A 91 -18.53 27.17 -16.77
C GLY A 91 -18.61 26.71 -18.23
N GLN A 92 -19.11 27.57 -19.12
CA GLN A 92 -19.30 27.20 -20.54
C GLN A 92 -17.96 26.90 -21.27
N HIS A 93 -16.86 27.51 -20.83
CA HIS A 93 -15.54 27.32 -21.43
C HIS A 93 -14.70 26.26 -20.72
N ILE A 94 -14.88 26.10 -19.41
CA ILE A 94 -14.05 25.21 -18.59
C ILE A 94 -14.61 23.79 -18.53
N VAL A 95 -15.94 23.62 -18.47
CA VAL A 95 -16.58 22.29 -18.39
C VAL A 95 -16.11 21.35 -19.51
N PRO A 96 -16.01 21.76 -20.79
CA PRO A 96 -15.51 20.86 -21.84
C PRO A 96 -14.13 20.27 -21.57
N CYS A 97 -13.27 21.00 -20.85
CA CYS A 97 -11.90 20.59 -20.56
C CYS A 97 -11.83 19.68 -19.33
N VAL A 98 -12.65 19.94 -18.30
CA VAL A 98 -12.60 19.17 -17.04
C VAL A 98 -13.57 17.99 -16.98
N HIS A 99 -14.59 17.95 -17.85
CA HIS A 99 -15.64 16.93 -17.82
C HIS A 99 -15.08 15.50 -17.91
N ASN A 100 -14.10 15.26 -18.77
CA ASN A 100 -13.52 13.94 -18.98
C ASN A 100 -12.38 13.61 -18.01
N MET A 101 -12.03 14.51 -17.09
CA MET A 101 -11.01 14.23 -16.08
C MET A 101 -11.57 13.24 -15.06
N SER A 102 -10.89 12.11 -14.89
CA SER A 102 -11.28 11.05 -13.95
C SER A 102 -11.32 11.51 -12.48
N GLN A 103 -10.58 12.56 -12.15
CA GLN A 103 -10.51 13.15 -10.82
C GLN A 103 -11.80 13.91 -10.47
N ILE A 104 -12.48 14.49 -11.46
CA ILE A 104 -13.72 15.25 -11.27
C ILE A 104 -14.91 14.30 -11.26
N ASP A 105 -15.63 14.25 -10.14
CA ASP A 105 -16.84 13.45 -9.99
C ASP A 105 -18.10 14.23 -10.38
N SER A 106 -18.23 15.45 -9.84
CA SER A 106 -19.45 16.25 -9.95
C SER A 106 -19.13 17.74 -10.11
N ILE A 107 -19.90 18.42 -10.96
CA ILE A 107 -19.76 19.85 -11.26
C ILE A 107 -21.05 20.58 -10.89
N PHE A 108 -20.93 21.71 -10.20
CA PHE A 108 -22.02 22.58 -9.78
C PHE A 108 -21.79 23.97 -10.36
N ILE A 109 -22.77 24.50 -11.11
CA ILE A 109 -22.66 25.84 -11.70
C ILE A 109 -23.28 26.85 -10.74
N PHE A 110 -22.51 27.83 -10.29
CA PHE A 110 -22.98 28.92 -9.46
C PHE A 110 -23.11 30.21 -10.27
N CYS A 111 -24.31 30.79 -10.35
CA CYS A 111 -24.56 31.93 -11.24
C CYS A 111 -25.75 32.78 -10.79
N ASN A 112 -25.87 33.99 -11.35
CA ASN A 112 -27.02 34.86 -11.11
C ASN A 112 -28.20 34.60 -12.08
N ASN A 113 -27.94 34.03 -13.26
CA ASN A 113 -28.95 33.80 -14.30
C ASN A 113 -29.09 32.31 -14.65
N ARG A 114 -29.87 31.60 -13.83
CA ARG A 114 -30.08 30.14 -13.94
C ARG A 114 -30.56 29.70 -15.32
N ASN A 115 -31.59 30.36 -15.87
CA ASN A 115 -32.22 29.98 -17.13
C ASN A 115 -31.25 29.97 -18.31
N HIS A 116 -30.27 30.88 -18.33
CA HIS A 116 -29.25 30.93 -19.36
C HIS A 116 -28.31 29.72 -19.29
N HIS A 117 -27.81 29.41 -18.09
CA HIS A 117 -26.81 28.35 -17.93
C HIS A 117 -27.39 26.93 -17.98
N GLU A 118 -28.67 26.74 -17.61
CA GLU A 118 -29.35 25.44 -17.73
C GLU A 118 -29.44 24.94 -19.18
N GLN A 119 -29.47 25.85 -20.16
CA GLN A 119 -29.62 25.49 -21.57
C GLN A 119 -28.46 24.67 -22.12
N TRP A 120 -27.22 24.99 -21.73
CA TRP A 120 -26.02 24.26 -22.15
C TRP A 120 -25.56 23.24 -21.11
N ALA A 121 -25.87 23.44 -19.83
CA ALA A 121 -25.44 22.55 -18.77
C ALA A 121 -25.97 21.12 -18.94
N LYS A 122 -27.19 20.97 -19.50
CA LYS A 122 -27.83 19.67 -19.75
C LYS A 122 -27.06 18.74 -20.69
N ASP A 123 -26.16 19.29 -21.51
CA ASP A 123 -25.36 18.51 -22.46
C ASP A 123 -24.17 17.83 -21.77
N TRP A 124 -23.91 18.14 -20.49
CA TRP A 124 -22.77 17.63 -19.72
C TRP A 124 -23.23 16.81 -18.53
N SER A 125 -23.02 15.49 -18.59
CA SER A 125 -23.55 14.53 -17.59
C SER A 125 -22.97 14.65 -16.18
N LYS A 126 -21.80 15.28 -16.01
CA LYS A 126 -21.22 15.54 -14.67
C LYS A 126 -21.76 16.81 -14.02
N ILE A 127 -22.54 17.64 -14.73
CA ILE A 127 -23.18 18.80 -14.11
C ILE A 127 -24.39 18.31 -13.30
N LYS A 128 -24.32 18.47 -11.98
CA LYS A 128 -25.37 18.06 -11.04
C LYS A 128 -26.43 19.14 -10.82
N GLY A 129 -26.18 20.36 -11.26
CA GLY A 129 -27.17 21.43 -11.28
C GLY A 129 -26.60 22.81 -11.53
N VAL A 130 -27.51 23.75 -11.76
CA VAL A 130 -27.26 25.18 -11.89
C VAL A 130 -27.98 25.89 -10.75
N PHE A 131 -27.23 26.64 -9.95
CA PHE A 131 -27.69 27.18 -8.67
C PHE A 131 -27.48 28.69 -8.60
N THR A 132 -28.39 29.36 -7.89
CA THR A 132 -28.37 30.81 -7.63
C THR A 132 -28.05 31.14 -6.17
N ASP A 133 -28.00 30.12 -5.31
CA ASP A 133 -27.73 30.27 -3.88
C ASP A 133 -26.83 29.13 -3.38
N ILE A 134 -26.04 29.42 -2.34
CA ILE A 134 -25.08 28.46 -1.80
C ILE A 134 -25.74 27.34 -0.99
N THR A 135 -26.93 27.57 -0.44
CA THR A 135 -27.62 26.57 0.41
C THR A 135 -28.03 25.37 -0.42
N SER A 136 -28.63 25.60 -1.59
CA SER A 136 -28.98 24.56 -2.56
C SER A 136 -27.75 23.81 -3.07
N ILE A 137 -26.63 24.52 -3.30
CA ILE A 137 -25.35 23.87 -3.65
C ILE A 137 -24.90 22.96 -2.50
N CYS A 138 -24.98 23.40 -1.25
CA CYS A 138 -24.55 22.60 -0.10
C CYS A 138 -25.35 21.30 0.02
N GLU A 139 -26.65 21.30 -0.29
CA GLU A 139 -27.48 20.10 -0.29
C GLU A 139 -27.08 19.13 -1.40
N ALA A 140 -26.96 19.62 -2.63
CA ALA A 140 -26.55 18.80 -3.77
C ALA A 140 -25.11 18.27 -3.60
N LEU A 141 -24.23 19.07 -2.99
CA LEU A 141 -22.86 18.69 -2.69
C LEU A 141 -22.79 17.60 -1.61
N LYS A 142 -23.63 17.66 -0.57
CA LYS A 142 -23.71 16.59 0.44
C LYS A 142 -24.12 15.26 -0.19
N GLU A 143 -25.10 15.30 -1.09
CA GLU A 143 -25.56 14.10 -1.79
C GLU A 143 -24.45 13.52 -2.68
N ALA A 144 -23.79 14.35 -3.49
CA ALA A 144 -22.66 13.91 -4.32
C ALA A 144 -21.50 13.35 -3.48
N ALA A 145 -21.16 14.03 -2.38
CA ALA A 145 -20.12 13.56 -1.48
C ALA A 145 -20.49 12.22 -0.83
N HIS A 146 -21.74 12.05 -0.41
CA HIS A 146 -22.24 10.81 0.17
C HIS A 146 -22.18 9.64 -0.83
N GLN A 147 -22.63 9.87 -2.07
CA GLN A 147 -22.56 8.86 -3.14
C GLN A 147 -21.11 8.48 -3.44
N CYS A 148 -20.19 9.45 -3.50
CA CYS A 148 -18.77 9.16 -3.69
C CYS A 148 -18.19 8.33 -2.53
N GLU A 149 -18.58 8.61 -1.28
CA GLU A 149 -18.15 7.83 -0.11
C GLU A 149 -18.68 6.39 -0.18
N GLN A 150 -19.96 6.18 -0.52
CA GLN A 150 -20.54 4.85 -0.70
C GLN A 150 -19.87 4.07 -1.85
N ASN A 151 -19.47 4.77 -2.91
CA ASN A 151 -18.80 4.18 -4.06
C ASN A 151 -17.33 3.81 -3.79
N ALA A 152 -16.71 4.41 -2.78
CA ALA A 152 -15.29 4.28 -2.52
C ALA A 152 -14.94 3.14 -1.54
N ILE A 153 -15.56 1.96 -1.73
CA ILE A 153 -15.36 0.79 -0.88
C ILE A 153 -14.14 -0.03 -1.31
N PRO A 154 -13.28 -0.46 -0.36
CA PRO A 154 -12.15 -1.30 -0.67
C PRO A 154 -12.60 -2.73 -1.02
N MET A 155 -12.32 -3.16 -2.26
CA MET A 155 -12.58 -4.52 -2.72
C MET A 155 -11.34 -5.10 -3.41
N SER A 156 -11.14 -6.41 -3.28
CA SER A 156 -10.07 -7.14 -3.98
C SER A 156 -10.63 -8.35 -4.71
N PHE A 157 -9.97 -8.73 -5.81
CA PHE A 157 -10.44 -9.80 -6.70
C PHE A 157 -9.34 -10.83 -6.95
N VAL A 158 -9.71 -12.10 -6.90
CA VAL A 158 -8.85 -13.25 -7.22
C VAL A 158 -9.54 -14.09 -8.29
N GLY A 159 -8.90 -14.26 -9.44
CA GLY A 159 -9.42 -15.12 -10.51
C GLY A 159 -9.29 -16.60 -10.16
N ALA A 160 -10.21 -17.42 -10.65
CA ALA A 160 -10.23 -18.86 -10.40
C ALA A 160 -8.95 -19.56 -10.87
N ASN A 161 -8.47 -20.53 -10.08
CA ASN A 161 -7.31 -21.39 -10.38
C ASN A 161 -5.98 -20.63 -10.57
N LYS A 162 -5.85 -19.41 -10.02
CA LYS A 162 -4.56 -18.72 -10.00
C LYS A 162 -3.56 -19.46 -9.11
N LYS A 163 -2.29 -19.47 -9.53
CA LYS A 163 -1.20 -20.00 -8.69
C LYS A 163 -0.96 -19.03 -7.51
N LEU A 164 -0.71 -19.59 -6.33
CA LEU A 164 -0.57 -18.84 -5.06
C LEU A 164 0.58 -17.82 -5.07
N ASP A 165 1.65 -18.12 -5.81
CA ASP A 165 2.81 -17.25 -6.03
C ASP A 165 2.51 -16.01 -6.91
N GLN A 166 1.33 -15.96 -7.53
CA GLN A 166 0.87 -14.84 -8.36
C GLN A 166 -0.17 -13.95 -7.65
N LEU A 167 -0.53 -14.28 -6.41
CA LEU A 167 -1.54 -13.55 -5.65
C LEU A 167 -0.89 -12.42 -4.87
N ASP A 168 -1.42 -11.21 -5.10
CA ASP A 168 -1.09 -10.04 -4.30
C ASP A 168 -1.54 -10.28 -2.85
N PRO A 169 -0.63 -10.24 -1.85
CA PRO A 169 -0.98 -10.32 -0.44
C PRO A 169 -2.02 -9.29 0.01
N SER A 170 -2.22 -8.21 -0.76
CA SER A 170 -3.21 -7.17 -0.50
C SER A 170 -4.63 -7.67 -0.31
N PHE A 171 -4.99 -8.79 -0.96
CA PHE A 171 -6.31 -9.40 -0.77
C PHE A 171 -6.58 -9.75 0.69
N MET A 172 -5.58 -10.20 1.45
CA MET A 172 -5.72 -10.71 2.82
C MET A 172 -5.23 -9.77 3.91
N TYR A 173 -4.71 -8.57 3.59
CA TYR A 173 -4.15 -7.70 4.64
C TYR A 173 -5.18 -7.33 5.70
N THR A 174 -6.42 -7.05 5.31
CA THR A 174 -7.49 -6.72 6.26
C THR A 174 -7.86 -7.89 7.17
N GLN A 175 -7.76 -9.13 6.68
CA GLN A 175 -7.90 -10.34 7.51
C GLN A 175 -6.78 -10.45 8.54
N ILE A 176 -5.52 -10.24 8.12
CA ILE A 176 -4.39 -10.30 9.05
C ILE A 176 -4.51 -9.18 10.10
N ILE A 177 -4.85 -7.96 9.67
CA ILE A 177 -5.04 -6.81 10.55
C ILE A 177 -6.16 -7.10 11.56
N LYS A 178 -7.31 -7.65 11.11
CA LYS A 178 -8.40 -8.11 11.98
C LYS A 178 -7.92 -9.11 13.02
N GLU A 179 -7.23 -10.17 12.60
CA GLU A 179 -6.69 -11.20 13.51
C GLU A 179 -5.78 -10.57 14.56
N ILE A 180 -4.91 -9.64 14.17
CA ILE A 180 -3.99 -8.98 15.08
C ILE A 180 -4.74 -8.05 16.05
N ILE A 181 -5.61 -7.17 15.55
CA ILE A 181 -6.39 -6.22 16.36
C ILE A 181 -7.21 -6.95 17.43
N LEU A 182 -7.79 -8.11 17.10
CA LEU A 182 -8.56 -8.90 18.06
C LEU A 182 -7.72 -9.43 19.23
N THR A 183 -6.41 -9.63 19.03
CA THR A 183 -5.46 -10.01 20.10
C THR A 183 -4.94 -8.83 20.93
N ILE A 184 -5.10 -7.60 20.45
CA ILE A 184 -4.63 -6.39 21.16
C ILE A 184 -5.64 -5.98 22.23
N LYS A 185 -5.12 -5.67 23.42
CA LYS A 185 -5.88 -4.98 24.47
C LYS A 185 -5.62 -3.48 24.35
N PHE A 186 -6.66 -2.72 24.05
CA PHE A 186 -6.61 -1.27 24.01
C PHE A 186 -6.97 -0.71 25.39
N ASP A 187 -6.10 0.10 25.97
CA ASP A 187 -6.36 0.80 27.22
C ASP A 187 -6.98 2.19 26.97
N GLN A 188 -7.37 2.86 28.06
CA GLN A 188 -7.96 4.20 27.99
C GLN A 188 -7.02 5.26 27.40
N ASN A 189 -5.70 5.10 27.58
CA ASN A 189 -4.74 6.05 27.01
C ASN A 189 -4.73 5.97 25.48
N HIS A 190 -4.84 4.77 24.89
CA HIS A 190 -4.97 4.62 23.43
C HIS A 190 -6.23 5.31 22.91
N ILE A 191 -7.35 5.19 23.63
CA ILE A 191 -8.63 5.83 23.26
C ILE A 191 -8.50 7.36 23.32
N HIS A 192 -7.91 7.91 24.39
CA HIS A 192 -7.67 9.36 24.48
C HIS A 192 -6.76 9.88 23.37
N GLN A 193 -5.66 9.17 23.06
CA GLN A 193 -4.76 9.54 21.96
C GLN A 193 -5.46 9.54 20.60
N TYR A 194 -6.43 8.64 20.39
CA TYR A 194 -7.26 8.65 19.19
C TYR A 194 -8.14 9.90 19.12
N PHE A 195 -8.77 10.31 20.23
CA PHE A 195 -9.60 11.51 20.24
C PHE A 195 -8.80 12.80 20.08
N ASP A 196 -7.60 12.89 20.66
CA ASP A 196 -6.67 14.00 20.45
C ASP A 196 -6.26 14.12 18.98
N TYR A 197 -5.96 12.99 18.34
CA TYR A 197 -5.69 12.93 16.91
C TYR A 197 -6.89 13.43 16.09
N CYS A 198 -8.11 12.99 16.42
CA CYS A 198 -9.31 13.42 15.71
C CYS A 198 -9.56 14.93 15.88
N ARG A 199 -9.33 15.48 17.08
CA ARG A 199 -9.46 16.92 17.35
C ARG A 199 -8.52 17.75 16.51
N ASP A 200 -7.25 17.34 16.41
CA ASP A 200 -6.27 18.03 15.55
C ASP A 200 -6.64 17.87 14.07
N ALA A 201 -7.07 16.67 13.68
CA ALA A 201 -7.41 16.37 12.30
C ALA A 201 -8.63 17.13 11.77
N PHE A 202 -9.58 17.44 12.66
CA PHE A 202 -10.82 18.17 12.36
C PHE A 202 -10.89 19.55 13.01
N LYS A 203 -9.75 20.15 13.40
CA LYS A 203 -9.71 21.44 14.10
C LYS A 203 -10.45 22.58 13.40
N ASP A 204 -10.54 22.51 12.07
CA ASP A 204 -11.21 23.52 11.24
C ASP A 204 -12.73 23.27 11.06
N SER A 205 -13.27 22.14 11.55
CA SER A 205 -14.66 21.74 11.41
C SER A 205 -15.36 21.68 12.76
N LYS A 206 -16.06 22.77 13.12
CA LYS A 206 -16.82 22.86 14.39
C LYS A 206 -17.80 21.69 14.57
N LYS A 207 -18.48 21.28 13.49
CA LYS A 207 -19.42 20.14 13.49
C LYS A 207 -18.72 18.84 13.89
N GLU A 208 -17.55 18.56 13.31
CA GLU A 208 -16.83 17.33 13.64
C GLU A 208 -16.22 17.38 15.03
N ILE A 209 -15.78 18.54 15.52
CA ILE A 209 -15.35 18.70 16.92
C ILE A 209 -16.50 18.40 17.90
N GLU A 210 -17.72 18.86 17.61
CA GLU A 210 -18.91 18.52 18.40
C GLU A 210 -19.23 17.02 18.34
N ASN A 211 -19.13 16.40 17.15
CA ASN A 211 -19.29 14.96 16.98
C ASN A 211 -18.24 14.15 17.75
N ILE A 212 -16.98 14.59 17.74
CA ILE A 212 -15.88 13.96 18.47
C ILE A 212 -16.16 14.01 19.98
N LYS A 213 -16.55 15.18 20.48
CA LYS A 213 -16.88 15.33 21.90
C LYS A 213 -18.03 14.42 22.31
N ARG A 214 -19.10 14.40 21.52
CA ARG A 214 -20.24 13.50 21.75
C ARG A 214 -19.80 12.03 21.76
N LEU A 215 -18.99 11.63 20.78
CA LEU A 215 -18.47 10.26 20.72
C LEU A 215 -17.62 9.93 21.95
N GLU A 216 -16.73 10.81 22.38
CA GLU A 216 -15.87 10.64 23.56
C GLU A 216 -16.68 10.53 24.85
N ASP A 217 -17.67 11.40 25.05
CA ASP A 217 -18.51 11.43 26.26
C ASP A 217 -19.45 10.21 26.33
N GLU A 218 -19.99 9.77 25.19
CA GLU A 218 -21.03 8.73 25.12
C GLU A 218 -20.51 7.36 24.65
N TYR A 219 -19.21 7.20 24.34
CA TYR A 219 -18.68 6.02 23.65
C TYR A 219 -19.12 4.71 24.30
N HIS A 220 -18.97 4.61 25.62
CA HIS A 220 -19.28 3.42 26.41
C HIS A 220 -20.77 3.24 26.73
N SER A 221 -21.61 4.26 26.50
CA SER A 221 -23.06 4.19 26.72
C SER A 221 -23.81 3.56 25.53
N LYS A 222 -23.15 3.48 24.37
CA LYS A 222 -23.68 2.93 23.13
C LYS A 222 -22.75 1.86 22.60
N THR A 223 -23.23 1.11 21.61
CA THR A 223 -22.45 0.02 21.03
C THR A 223 -21.58 0.48 19.85
N PRO A 224 -20.47 -0.20 19.53
CA PRO A 224 -19.69 0.09 18.33
C PRO A 224 -20.50 0.11 17.03
N ILE A 225 -21.45 -0.81 16.84
CA ILE A 225 -22.35 -0.85 15.67
C ILE A 225 -23.19 0.42 15.57
N TYR A 226 -23.74 0.89 16.69
CA TYR A 226 -24.48 2.16 16.73
C TYR A 226 -23.61 3.31 16.21
N TRP A 227 -22.40 3.46 16.72
CA TRP A 227 -21.47 4.50 16.27
C TRP A 227 -21.02 4.33 14.82
N TYR A 228 -20.88 3.10 14.34
CA TYR A 228 -20.56 2.82 12.95
C TYR A 228 -21.68 3.24 11.99
N SER A 229 -22.95 3.05 12.41
CA SER A 229 -24.13 3.44 11.63
C SER A 229 -24.46 4.93 11.68
N CYS A 230 -23.87 5.69 12.60
CA CYS A 230 -24.07 7.14 12.67
C CYS A 230 -23.44 7.82 11.45
N GLN A 231 -24.14 8.79 10.84
CA GLN A 231 -23.58 9.69 9.81
C GLN A 231 -22.58 10.69 10.41
N MET A 232 -21.41 10.19 10.81
CA MET A 232 -20.29 10.96 11.35
C MET A 232 -18.96 10.52 10.72
N PHE A 233 -17.86 11.16 11.12
CA PHE A 233 -16.53 10.93 10.54
C PHE A 233 -15.99 9.50 10.65
N LEU A 234 -16.47 8.66 11.58
CA LEU A 234 -15.96 7.29 11.81
C LEU A 234 -16.04 6.40 10.57
N TYR A 235 -17.22 6.31 9.95
CA TYR A 235 -17.45 5.49 8.76
C TYR A 235 -16.54 5.87 7.57
N PRO A 236 -16.51 7.15 7.12
CA PRO A 236 -15.66 7.54 5.99
C PRO A 236 -14.17 7.45 6.34
N MET A 237 -13.78 7.78 7.58
CA MET A 237 -12.40 7.65 8.05
C MET A 237 -11.91 6.20 7.99
N LEU A 238 -12.72 5.25 8.50
CA LEU A 238 -12.37 3.84 8.48
C LEU A 238 -12.32 3.28 7.04
N ASN A 239 -13.34 3.55 6.22
CA ASN A 239 -13.36 3.05 4.84
C ASN A 239 -12.24 3.64 3.99
N ARG A 240 -11.93 4.94 4.16
CA ARG A 240 -10.78 5.59 3.52
C ARG A 240 -9.47 4.94 3.96
N ALA A 241 -9.31 4.72 5.27
CA ALA A 241 -8.13 4.06 5.79
C ALA A 241 -7.97 2.68 5.15
N LEU A 242 -9.04 1.86 5.14
CA LEU A 242 -9.08 0.51 4.53
C LEU A 242 -8.73 0.53 3.05
N ARG A 243 -9.22 1.52 2.30
CA ARG A 243 -8.92 1.68 0.87
C ARG A 243 -7.47 2.07 0.60
N LEU A 244 -6.95 3.01 1.38
CA LEU A 244 -5.56 3.50 1.23
C LEU A 244 -4.56 2.65 2.03
N MET A 245 -5.03 1.59 2.67
CA MET A 245 -4.26 0.77 3.60
C MET A 245 -3.51 1.60 4.65
N ASN A 246 -4.09 2.69 5.15
CA ASN A 246 -3.42 3.62 6.06
C ASN A 246 -3.24 3.00 7.47
N GLY A 247 -2.02 2.50 7.75
CA GLY A 247 -1.70 1.79 8.98
C GLY A 247 -1.75 2.65 10.25
N ASP A 248 -1.51 3.96 10.16
CA ASP A 248 -1.62 4.86 11.30
C ASP A 248 -3.08 4.92 11.79
N ILE A 249 -4.03 5.05 10.87
CA ILE A 249 -5.45 5.10 11.21
C ILE A 249 -5.94 3.77 11.80
N PHE A 250 -5.60 2.60 11.24
CA PHE A 250 -6.03 1.33 11.85
C PHE A 250 -5.44 1.09 13.23
N THR A 251 -4.19 1.51 13.43
CA THR A 251 -3.51 1.41 14.72
C THR A 251 -4.26 2.22 15.77
N ARG A 252 -4.64 3.46 15.46
CA ARG A 252 -5.40 4.34 16.36
C ARG A 252 -6.85 3.89 16.54
N MET A 253 -7.52 3.46 15.48
CA MET A 253 -8.92 2.99 15.50
C MET A 253 -9.07 1.55 15.98
N GLY A 254 -8.00 0.86 16.35
CA GLY A 254 -8.03 -0.57 16.63
C GLY A 254 -8.99 -0.96 17.76
N PHE A 255 -9.20 -0.11 18.76
CA PHE A 255 -10.20 -0.32 19.81
C PHE A 255 -11.63 -0.37 19.25
N PHE A 256 -11.94 0.54 18.32
CA PHE A 256 -13.24 0.63 17.68
C PHE A 256 -13.46 -0.51 16.69
N ILE A 257 -12.46 -0.79 15.85
CA ILE A 257 -12.47 -1.91 14.89
C ILE A 257 -12.65 -3.25 15.61
N GLY A 258 -11.87 -3.49 16.67
CA GLY A 258 -11.97 -4.70 17.48
C GLY A 258 -13.30 -4.80 18.23
N GLY A 259 -13.82 -3.67 18.74
CA GLY A 259 -15.15 -3.60 19.36
C GLY A 259 -16.27 -3.96 18.38
N LEU A 260 -16.23 -3.39 17.17
CA LEU A 260 -17.20 -3.64 16.11
C LEU A 260 -17.21 -5.12 15.70
N HIS A 261 -16.03 -5.72 15.50
CA HIS A 261 -15.92 -7.15 15.22
C HIS A 261 -16.52 -8.03 16.32
N ARG A 262 -16.13 -7.82 17.58
CA ARG A 262 -16.62 -8.62 18.71
C ARG A 262 -18.13 -8.51 18.86
N GLN A 263 -18.69 -7.33 18.61
CA GLN A 263 -20.14 -7.12 18.68
C GLN A 263 -20.88 -7.85 17.54
N ILE A 264 -20.40 -7.74 16.30
CA ILE A 264 -20.98 -8.49 15.17
C ILE A 264 -20.92 -9.99 15.44
N GLU A 265 -19.79 -10.49 15.95
CA GLU A 265 -19.60 -11.90 16.29
C GLU A 265 -20.51 -12.36 17.43
N GLN A 266 -20.72 -11.52 18.44
CA GLN A 266 -21.68 -11.78 19.51
C GLN A 266 -23.10 -11.90 18.96
N LEU A 267 -23.56 -10.90 18.20
CA LEU A 267 -24.90 -10.91 17.60
C LEU A 267 -25.08 -12.06 16.62
N HIS A 268 -24.04 -12.40 15.85
CA HIS A 268 -24.07 -13.56 14.96
C HIS A 268 -24.39 -14.84 15.73
N ARG A 269 -23.71 -15.09 16.85
CA ARG A 269 -23.98 -16.25 17.70
C ARG A 269 -25.38 -16.22 18.31
N GLU A 270 -25.85 -15.05 18.72
CA GLU A 270 -27.19 -14.88 19.30
C GLU A 270 -28.30 -15.12 18.27
N GLN A 271 -28.09 -14.69 17.02
CA GLN A 271 -29.07 -14.79 15.93
C GLN A 271 -29.06 -16.16 15.21
N PHE A 272 -27.91 -16.85 15.19
CA PHE A 272 -27.68 -18.04 14.37
C PHE A 272 -27.13 -19.24 15.16
N SER A 273 -27.48 -19.38 16.44
CA SER A 273 -26.99 -20.47 17.30
C SER A 273 -27.27 -21.88 16.75
N ASP A 274 -26.40 -22.85 17.06
CA ASP A 274 -26.37 -24.24 16.57
C ASP A 274 -27.69 -25.04 16.73
N THR A 275 -28.65 -24.54 17.51
CA THR A 275 -29.93 -25.22 17.79
C THR A 275 -31.05 -24.86 16.81
N THR A 276 -30.84 -23.85 15.95
CA THR A 276 -31.81 -23.42 14.94
C THR A 276 -31.25 -23.65 13.54
N PRO A 277 -31.87 -24.50 12.69
CA PRO A 277 -31.48 -24.59 11.29
C PRO A 277 -31.73 -23.24 10.63
N ALA A 278 -30.65 -22.49 10.41
CA ALA A 278 -30.72 -21.19 9.78
C ALA A 278 -30.89 -21.39 8.26
N ASN A 279 -32.03 -20.98 7.73
CA ASN A 279 -32.28 -21.03 6.29
C ASN A 279 -31.33 -20.07 5.57
N THR A 280 -30.82 -20.50 4.41
CA THR A 280 -30.12 -19.62 3.48
C THR A 280 -31.01 -18.43 3.14
N PHE A 281 -30.42 -17.23 3.15
CA PHE A 281 -31.12 -16.00 2.77
C PHE A 281 -30.29 -15.18 1.79
N THR A 282 -30.92 -14.15 1.22
CA THR A 282 -30.28 -13.24 0.25
C THR A 282 -30.21 -11.84 0.82
N VAL A 283 -29.08 -11.17 0.62
CA VAL A 283 -28.90 -9.75 0.88
C VAL A 283 -28.41 -9.05 -0.38
N TYR A 284 -28.63 -7.75 -0.43
CA TYR A 284 -28.42 -6.92 -1.60
C TYR A 284 -27.53 -5.73 -1.25
N ARG A 285 -26.78 -5.26 -2.26
CA ARG A 285 -26.02 -4.02 -2.18
C ARG A 285 -25.90 -3.36 -3.56
N GLY A 286 -26.27 -2.09 -3.65
CA GLY A 286 -25.97 -1.26 -4.81
C GLY A 286 -24.58 -0.65 -4.73
N GLN A 287 -23.87 -0.58 -5.85
CA GLN A 287 -22.49 -0.07 -5.92
C GLN A 287 -22.19 0.55 -7.29
N GLY A 288 -21.54 1.71 -7.33
CA GLY A 288 -20.92 2.26 -8.53
C GLY A 288 -19.49 1.76 -8.70
N PHE A 289 -19.12 1.36 -9.91
CA PHE A 289 -17.78 0.91 -10.29
C PHE A 289 -17.20 1.80 -11.39
N SER A 290 -15.89 2.08 -11.33
CA SER A 290 -15.20 2.56 -12.53
C SER A 290 -15.24 1.50 -13.63
N THR A 291 -15.17 1.90 -14.91
CA THR A 291 -15.12 0.94 -16.03
C THR A 291 -13.98 -0.07 -15.86
N GLY A 292 -12.80 0.39 -15.43
CA GLY A 292 -11.63 -0.47 -15.23
C GLY A 292 -11.83 -1.49 -14.09
N ASP A 293 -12.42 -1.07 -12.97
CA ASP A 293 -12.68 -1.96 -11.84
C ASP A 293 -13.78 -2.98 -12.17
N PHE A 294 -14.81 -2.56 -12.90
CA PHE A 294 -15.86 -3.45 -13.39
C PHE A 294 -15.31 -4.51 -14.36
N GLU A 295 -14.44 -4.11 -15.30
CA GLU A 295 -13.78 -5.06 -16.21
C GLU A 295 -12.90 -6.05 -15.44
N LYS A 296 -12.17 -5.57 -14.42
CA LYS A 296 -11.35 -6.41 -13.55
C LYS A 296 -12.21 -7.44 -12.82
N MET A 297 -13.32 -7.02 -12.22
CA MET A 297 -14.30 -7.91 -11.60
C MET A 297 -14.87 -8.91 -12.61
N SER A 298 -15.25 -8.45 -13.80
CA SER A 298 -15.86 -9.28 -14.84
C SER A 298 -14.94 -10.40 -15.32
N ARG A 299 -13.64 -10.13 -15.42
CA ARG A 299 -12.61 -11.14 -15.75
C ARG A 299 -12.38 -12.16 -14.62
N THR A 300 -12.89 -11.90 -13.42
CA THR A 300 -12.75 -12.79 -12.24
C THR A 300 -13.97 -13.67 -11.98
N LYS A 301 -14.91 -13.79 -12.93
CA LYS A 301 -16.04 -14.73 -12.85
C LYS A 301 -15.56 -16.14 -12.47
N GLY A 302 -16.23 -16.77 -11.51
CA GLY A 302 -15.86 -18.05 -10.91
C GLY A 302 -14.80 -17.96 -9.81
N GLY A 303 -14.13 -16.82 -9.67
CA GLY A 303 -13.14 -16.54 -8.64
C GLY A 303 -13.73 -15.91 -7.36
N LEU A 304 -12.88 -15.29 -6.55
CA LEU A 304 -13.22 -14.69 -5.26
C LEU A 304 -13.22 -13.16 -5.33
N ILE A 305 -14.15 -12.55 -4.61
CA ILE A 305 -14.18 -11.12 -4.26
C ILE A 305 -14.10 -10.99 -2.74
N SER A 306 -13.22 -10.13 -2.23
CA SER A 306 -13.24 -9.72 -0.83
C SER A 306 -13.78 -8.31 -0.70
N PHE A 307 -14.72 -8.12 0.22
CA PHE A 307 -15.08 -6.81 0.74
C PHE A 307 -14.19 -6.53 1.95
N ASN A 308 -13.22 -5.64 1.76
CA ASN A 308 -12.17 -5.35 2.74
C ASN A 308 -12.61 -4.30 3.78
N ASN A 309 -13.92 -4.14 3.97
CA ASN A 309 -14.55 -3.28 4.96
C ASN A 309 -15.66 -4.01 5.72
N PHE A 310 -16.22 -3.35 6.74
CA PHE A 310 -17.47 -3.79 7.35
C PHE A 310 -18.59 -3.57 6.34
N LEU A 311 -19.04 -4.65 5.72
CA LEU A 311 -19.94 -4.59 4.58
C LEU A 311 -21.38 -4.48 5.07
N SER A 312 -21.97 -3.31 4.89
CA SER A 312 -23.41 -3.08 5.08
C SER A 312 -24.19 -3.53 3.83
N THR A 313 -25.29 -4.25 4.06
CA THR A 313 -26.18 -4.80 3.05
C THR A 313 -27.63 -4.69 3.51
N SER A 314 -28.59 -4.74 2.57
CA SER A 314 -30.02 -4.71 2.86
C SER A 314 -30.68 -6.05 2.50
N LYS A 315 -31.70 -6.48 3.24
CA LYS A 315 -32.61 -7.54 2.79
C LYS A 315 -33.61 -7.07 1.74
N ASP A 316 -33.80 -5.76 1.62
CA ASP A 316 -34.64 -5.15 0.59
C ASP A 316 -33.84 -4.93 -0.71
N ARG A 317 -34.27 -5.64 -1.76
CA ARG A 317 -33.67 -5.55 -3.09
C ARG A 317 -33.85 -4.17 -3.71
N GLU A 318 -35.01 -3.54 -3.53
CA GLU A 318 -35.37 -2.30 -4.23
C GLU A 318 -34.57 -1.12 -3.70
N VAL A 319 -34.31 -1.09 -2.39
CA VAL A 319 -33.39 -0.13 -1.77
C VAL A 319 -32.01 -0.21 -2.43
N SER A 320 -31.46 -1.42 -2.54
CA SER A 320 -30.13 -1.63 -3.16
C SER A 320 -30.12 -1.37 -4.67
N TYR A 321 -31.21 -1.70 -5.36
CA TYR A 321 -31.37 -1.46 -6.78
C TYR A 321 -31.38 0.04 -7.09
N ALA A 322 -32.11 0.86 -6.31
CA ALA A 322 -32.15 2.31 -6.48
C ALA A 322 -30.74 2.93 -6.40
N PHE A 323 -29.88 2.44 -5.51
CA PHE A 323 -28.48 2.85 -5.45
C PHE A 323 -27.68 2.41 -6.68
N ALA A 324 -27.86 1.18 -7.17
CA ALA A 324 -27.17 0.74 -8.40
C ALA A 324 -27.63 1.55 -9.63
N GLU A 325 -28.91 1.88 -9.71
CA GLU A 325 -29.50 2.64 -10.81
C GLU A 325 -29.06 4.11 -10.81
N SER A 326 -29.01 4.77 -9.64
CA SER A 326 -28.62 6.18 -9.53
C SER A 326 -27.20 6.46 -10.04
N ASN A 327 -26.31 5.47 -9.94
CA ASN A 327 -24.93 5.56 -10.43
C ASN A 327 -24.82 5.75 -11.95
N GLN A 328 -25.86 5.42 -12.73
CA GLN A 328 -25.88 5.64 -14.18
C GLN A 328 -25.86 7.13 -14.56
N ALA A 329 -26.18 8.02 -13.61
CA ALA A 329 -26.08 9.47 -13.80
C ALA A 329 -24.63 9.95 -13.93
N ASN A 330 -23.63 9.16 -13.51
CA ASN A 330 -22.22 9.46 -13.73
C ASN A 330 -21.71 8.59 -14.90
N PRO A 331 -21.23 9.19 -16.01
CA PRO A 331 -20.81 8.43 -17.18
C PRO A 331 -19.59 7.55 -16.94
N ASP A 332 -18.78 7.87 -15.91
CA ASP A 332 -17.57 7.14 -15.56
C ASP A 332 -17.87 5.91 -14.69
N LEU A 333 -19.12 5.74 -14.27
CA LEU A 333 -19.55 4.67 -13.40
C LEU A 333 -20.45 3.66 -14.12
N ILE A 334 -20.30 2.41 -13.70
CA ILE A 334 -21.17 1.28 -14.01
C ILE A 334 -21.90 0.92 -12.72
N GLY A 335 -23.23 0.89 -12.81
CA GLY A 335 -24.09 0.47 -11.70
C GLY A 335 -24.05 -1.04 -11.54
N VAL A 336 -23.84 -1.51 -10.31
CA VAL A 336 -23.82 -2.93 -9.96
C VAL A 336 -24.78 -3.17 -8.80
N LEU A 337 -25.73 -4.08 -9.01
CA LEU A 337 -26.51 -4.70 -7.95
C LEU A 337 -25.87 -6.04 -7.57
N PHE A 338 -25.27 -6.11 -6.39
CA PHE A 338 -24.85 -7.36 -5.82
C PHE A 338 -26.05 -8.10 -5.22
N VAL A 339 -26.21 -9.36 -5.61
CA VAL A 339 -27.18 -10.30 -5.05
C VAL A 339 -26.40 -11.39 -4.35
N MET A 340 -26.41 -11.39 -3.01
CA MET A 340 -25.51 -12.21 -2.20
C MET A 340 -26.27 -13.29 -1.45
N GLN A 341 -26.00 -14.55 -1.77
CA GLN A 341 -26.53 -15.70 -1.04
C GLN A 341 -25.67 -16.00 0.19
N VAL A 342 -26.33 -16.14 1.33
CA VAL A 342 -25.71 -16.31 2.64
C VAL A 342 -26.26 -17.56 3.30
N ASP A 343 -25.39 -18.52 3.57
CA ASP A 343 -25.67 -19.68 4.41
C ASP A 343 -25.02 -19.47 5.79
N PRO A 344 -25.80 -19.21 6.85
CA PRO A 344 -25.25 -18.97 8.18
C PRO A 344 -24.53 -20.18 8.77
N SER A 345 -24.91 -21.40 8.37
CA SER A 345 -24.35 -22.64 8.92
C SER A 345 -22.94 -22.96 8.44
N GLN A 346 -22.48 -22.30 7.38
CA GLN A 346 -21.19 -22.58 6.74
C GLN A 346 -20.33 -21.31 6.56
N SER A 347 -20.67 -20.22 7.23
CA SER A 347 -20.05 -18.91 6.99
C SER A 347 -18.60 -18.81 7.47
N THR A 348 -17.70 -18.33 6.60
CA THR A 348 -16.31 -17.96 6.97
C THR A 348 -16.20 -16.63 7.70
N SER A 349 -17.25 -15.80 7.71
CA SER A 349 -17.21 -14.44 8.24
C SER A 349 -18.43 -14.15 9.12
N PRO A 350 -18.25 -13.64 10.35
CA PRO A 350 -19.38 -13.22 11.17
C PRO A 350 -20.18 -12.11 10.51
N PHE A 351 -21.50 -12.16 10.65
CA PHE A 351 -22.44 -11.11 10.21
C PHE A 351 -23.64 -11.09 11.13
N ALA A 352 -24.34 -9.97 11.20
CA ALA A 352 -25.55 -9.88 12.02
C ALA A 352 -26.56 -8.93 11.38
N SER A 353 -27.84 -9.21 11.59
CA SER A 353 -28.88 -8.19 11.47
C SER A 353 -28.64 -7.11 12.51
N ILE A 354 -28.66 -5.84 12.09
CA ILE A 354 -28.41 -4.69 12.98
C ILE A 354 -29.59 -3.73 13.07
N ALA A 355 -30.74 -4.10 12.51
CA ALA A 355 -31.96 -3.30 12.47
C ALA A 355 -32.40 -2.70 13.82
N GLU A 356 -32.13 -3.40 14.94
CA GLU A 356 -32.52 -2.98 16.29
C GLU A 356 -31.45 -2.14 17.01
N ILE A 357 -30.22 -2.09 16.49
CA ILE A 357 -29.05 -1.53 17.17
C ILE A 357 -28.47 -0.34 16.40
N SER A 358 -28.68 -0.29 15.08
CA SER A 358 -28.25 0.82 14.24
C SER A 358 -28.99 2.12 14.63
N GLN A 359 -28.39 3.25 14.26
CA GLN A 359 -28.99 4.57 14.41
C GLN A 359 -30.23 4.73 13.50
N PHE A 360 -30.29 3.98 12.40
CA PHE A 360 -31.41 3.95 11.45
C PHE A 360 -32.40 2.86 11.83
N GLN A 361 -33.37 3.22 12.67
CA GLN A 361 -34.42 2.28 13.08
C GLN A 361 -35.36 1.97 11.91
N GLY A 362 -35.53 0.68 11.61
CA GLY A 362 -36.52 0.19 10.63
C GLY A 362 -35.98 -0.28 9.29
N GLU A 363 -34.66 -0.21 9.05
CA GLU A 363 -34.04 -0.84 7.89
C GLU A 363 -33.65 -2.29 8.22
N GLU A 364 -33.96 -3.23 7.31
CA GLU A 364 -33.51 -4.63 7.43
C GLU A 364 -32.03 -4.77 7.02
N GLU A 365 -31.16 -4.06 7.73
CA GLU A 365 -29.72 -4.02 7.48
C GLU A 365 -29.01 -5.24 8.06
N VAL A 366 -28.16 -5.86 7.25
CA VAL A 366 -27.23 -6.93 7.66
C VAL A 366 -25.80 -6.42 7.50
N LEU A 367 -25.07 -6.40 8.61
CA LEU A 367 -23.69 -5.94 8.66
C LEU A 367 -22.73 -7.14 8.77
N PHE A 368 -21.81 -7.23 7.83
CA PHE A 368 -20.75 -8.22 7.84
C PHE A 368 -19.47 -7.67 8.46
N SER A 369 -18.75 -8.56 9.11
CA SER A 369 -17.39 -8.35 9.61
C SER A 369 -16.44 -8.01 8.45
N MET A 370 -15.41 -7.20 8.74
CA MET A 370 -14.35 -6.88 7.78
C MET A 370 -13.72 -8.15 7.17
N HIS A 371 -13.36 -8.03 5.88
CA HIS A 371 -12.82 -9.10 5.05
C HIS A 371 -13.84 -10.24 4.86
N SER A 372 -15.00 -9.90 4.32
CA SER A 372 -16.01 -10.88 3.93
C SER A 372 -15.78 -11.29 2.48
N VAL A 373 -15.61 -12.59 2.24
CA VAL A 373 -15.23 -13.14 0.95
C VAL A 373 -16.41 -13.87 0.32
N PHE A 374 -16.64 -13.61 -0.97
CA PHE A 374 -17.69 -14.24 -1.75
C PHE A 374 -17.10 -14.82 -3.04
N ARG A 375 -17.75 -15.85 -3.58
CA ARG A 375 -17.48 -16.38 -4.90
C ARG A 375 -18.40 -15.73 -5.94
N ILE A 376 -17.81 -15.27 -7.04
CA ILE A 376 -18.56 -14.64 -8.14
C ILE A 376 -19.14 -15.74 -9.02
N GLN A 377 -20.47 -15.91 -9.00
CA GLN A 377 -21.15 -16.94 -9.78
C GLN A 377 -21.47 -16.47 -11.19
N ASP A 378 -22.24 -15.39 -11.29
CA ASP A 378 -22.73 -14.89 -12.57
C ASP A 378 -22.81 -13.37 -12.60
N ILE A 379 -22.65 -12.81 -13.79
CA ILE A 379 -22.70 -11.38 -14.06
C ILE A 379 -23.63 -11.19 -15.24
N LYS A 380 -24.76 -10.52 -15.02
CA LYS A 380 -25.83 -10.33 -15.99
C LYS A 380 -26.03 -8.85 -16.25
N ASN A 381 -26.07 -8.45 -17.52
CA ASN A 381 -26.58 -7.13 -17.87
C ASN A 381 -28.08 -7.09 -17.58
N MET A 382 -28.53 -6.04 -16.88
CA MET A 382 -29.95 -5.84 -16.60
C MET A 382 -30.57 -5.13 -17.80
N GLY A 383 -31.02 -5.94 -18.78
CA GLY A 383 -31.41 -5.51 -20.12
C GLY A 383 -32.20 -4.19 -20.17
N GLY A 384 -31.83 -3.33 -21.13
CA GLY A 384 -32.35 -1.97 -21.29
C GLY A 384 -31.27 -0.89 -21.11
N ASN A 385 -30.15 -1.20 -20.47
CA ASN A 385 -29.01 -0.28 -20.32
C ASN A 385 -27.66 -1.03 -20.25
N ASP A 386 -26.69 -0.61 -21.06
CA ASP A 386 -25.36 -1.23 -21.14
C ASP A 386 -24.48 -1.00 -19.89
N ARG A 387 -24.93 -0.17 -18.93
CA ARG A 387 -24.18 0.23 -17.71
C ARG A 387 -24.83 -0.17 -16.39
N LEU A 388 -25.75 -1.12 -16.39
CA LEU A 388 -26.34 -1.69 -15.18
C LEU A 388 -26.24 -3.21 -15.18
N TYR A 389 -25.66 -3.77 -14.11
CA TYR A 389 -25.40 -5.20 -14.01
C TYR A 389 -25.86 -5.77 -12.68
N GLU A 390 -26.36 -7.00 -12.73
CA GLU A 390 -26.61 -7.85 -11.57
C GLU A 390 -25.44 -8.82 -11.42
N VAL A 391 -24.84 -8.86 -10.23
CA VAL A 391 -23.72 -9.74 -9.89
C VAL A 391 -24.14 -10.68 -8.78
N ASN A 392 -24.22 -11.96 -9.11
CA ASN A 392 -24.63 -13.01 -8.19
C ASN A 392 -23.41 -13.55 -7.43
N LEU A 393 -23.46 -13.44 -6.11
CA LEU A 393 -22.40 -13.80 -5.18
C LEU A 393 -22.89 -14.88 -4.22
N VAL A 394 -22.00 -15.77 -3.81
CA VAL A 394 -22.23 -16.76 -2.74
C VAL A 394 -21.16 -16.59 -1.69
N LEU A 395 -21.54 -16.47 -0.42
CA LEU A 395 -20.59 -16.35 0.69
C LEU A 395 -19.71 -17.61 0.75
N THR A 396 -18.40 -17.44 0.90
CA THR A 396 -17.48 -18.59 0.98
C THR A 396 -17.70 -19.37 2.27
N THR A 397 -17.31 -20.64 2.23
CA THR A 397 -17.37 -21.55 3.38
C THR A 397 -15.97 -21.97 3.85
N ASP A 398 -15.85 -22.49 5.06
CA ASP A 398 -14.58 -22.97 5.61
C ASP A 398 -13.94 -24.08 4.75
N ASN A 399 -14.75 -24.73 3.92
CA ASN A 399 -14.33 -25.77 2.98
C ASN A 399 -13.89 -25.22 1.62
N ASP A 400 -13.94 -23.90 1.38
CA ASP A 400 -13.47 -23.31 0.12
C ASP A 400 -11.95 -23.51 -0.03
N PRO A 401 -11.50 -24.37 -0.97
CA PRO A 401 -10.10 -24.77 -1.02
C PRO A 401 -9.17 -23.65 -1.50
N GLU A 402 -9.70 -22.69 -2.28
CA GLU A 402 -8.93 -21.57 -2.80
C GLU A 402 -8.69 -20.54 -1.67
N LEU A 403 -9.74 -20.21 -0.92
CA LEU A 403 -9.63 -19.33 0.24
C LEU A 403 -8.78 -19.94 1.36
N HIS A 404 -8.93 -21.24 1.64
CA HIS A 404 -8.14 -21.92 2.66
C HIS A 404 -6.64 -21.90 2.33
N ARG A 405 -6.27 -22.24 1.08
CA ARG A 405 -4.88 -22.18 0.62
C ARG A 405 -4.31 -20.77 0.69
N LEU A 406 -5.08 -19.75 0.32
CA LEU A 406 -4.66 -18.36 0.39
C LEU A 406 -4.43 -17.91 1.83
N THR A 407 -5.36 -18.27 2.72
CA THR A 407 -5.26 -17.99 4.16
C THR A 407 -4.01 -18.61 4.77
N ASP A 408 -3.73 -19.88 4.47
CA ASP A 408 -2.54 -20.57 4.96
C ASP A 408 -1.23 -19.96 4.44
N TYR A 409 -1.18 -19.65 3.15
CA TYR A 409 -0.01 -19.02 2.53
C TYR A 409 0.30 -17.67 3.19
N ILE A 410 -0.71 -16.82 3.35
CA ILE A 410 -0.54 -15.48 3.92
C ILE A 410 -0.26 -15.53 5.43
N ARG A 411 -0.91 -16.42 6.18
CA ARG A 411 -0.60 -16.62 7.60
C ARG A 411 0.85 -17.02 7.80
N LYS A 412 1.35 -18.01 7.04
CA LYS A 412 2.78 -18.40 7.05
C LYS A 412 3.69 -17.24 6.68
N ALA A 413 3.32 -16.46 5.67
CA ALA A 413 4.09 -15.28 5.27
C ALA A 413 4.05 -14.13 6.30
N SER A 414 3.09 -14.09 7.22
CA SER A 414 2.89 -13.00 8.20
C SER A 414 3.34 -13.31 9.62
N PHE A 415 4.19 -14.34 9.80
CA PHE A 415 4.76 -14.75 11.10
C PHE A 415 3.69 -15.00 12.18
N PRO A 416 2.89 -16.08 12.04
CA PRO A 416 1.68 -16.29 12.82
C PRO A 416 1.96 -16.53 14.32
N ASP A 417 3.19 -16.94 14.66
CA ASP A 417 3.61 -17.22 16.03
C ASP A 417 3.82 -15.95 16.88
N SER A 418 3.73 -14.76 16.27
CA SER A 418 3.81 -13.48 16.96
C SER A 418 2.41 -12.87 17.16
N GLY A 419 2.17 -12.19 18.27
CA GLY A 419 0.86 -11.60 18.60
C GLY A 419 0.91 -10.09 18.82
N GLY A 420 -0.26 -9.46 18.82
CA GLY A 420 -0.44 -8.06 19.22
C GLY A 420 0.36 -7.05 18.41
N TRP A 421 0.77 -5.97 19.09
CA TRP A 421 1.50 -4.85 18.49
C TRP A 421 2.79 -5.26 17.76
N TYR A 422 3.51 -6.26 18.26
CA TYR A 422 4.74 -6.72 17.61
C TYR A 422 4.48 -7.28 16.21
N ARG A 423 3.43 -8.11 16.05
CA ARG A 423 3.03 -8.63 14.74
C ARG A 423 2.47 -7.52 13.85
N LEU A 424 1.76 -6.54 14.40
CA LEU A 424 1.28 -5.38 13.64
C LEU A 424 2.45 -4.61 13.02
N GLY A 425 3.51 -4.34 13.79
CA GLY A 425 4.73 -3.69 13.29
C GLY A 425 5.37 -4.46 12.12
N LEU A 426 5.37 -5.81 12.17
CA LEU A 426 5.91 -6.64 11.09
C LEU A 426 5.08 -6.52 9.81
N VAL A 427 3.75 -6.52 9.93
CA VAL A 427 2.84 -6.38 8.80
C VAL A 427 2.99 -5.00 8.16
N LEU A 428 3.06 -3.94 8.97
CA LEU A 428 3.29 -2.58 8.49
C LEU A 428 4.64 -2.43 7.79
N PHE A 429 5.70 -3.05 8.33
CA PHE A 429 7.00 -3.11 7.67
C PHE A 429 6.91 -3.77 6.29
N LYS A 430 6.20 -4.91 6.16
CA LYS A 430 5.99 -5.58 4.86
C LYS A 430 5.19 -4.75 3.87
N MET A 431 4.28 -3.92 4.36
CA MET A 431 3.53 -2.95 3.57
C MET A 431 4.34 -1.69 3.25
N SER A 432 5.65 -1.68 3.54
CA SER A 432 6.56 -0.53 3.35
C SER A 432 6.17 0.72 4.15
N GLN A 433 5.38 0.56 5.22
CA GLN A 433 5.03 1.64 6.14
C GLN A 433 6.05 1.70 7.26
N PHE A 434 7.29 2.02 6.89
CA PHE A 434 8.44 1.96 7.78
C PHE A 434 8.31 2.89 8.99
N ASP A 435 7.76 4.08 8.81
CA ASP A 435 7.57 5.05 9.90
C ASP A 435 6.52 4.55 10.92
N ASN A 436 5.37 4.04 10.44
CA ASN A 436 4.33 3.46 11.31
C ASN A 436 4.85 2.23 12.07
N ALA A 437 5.64 1.37 11.40
CA ALA A 437 6.27 0.23 12.05
C ALA A 437 7.30 0.66 13.10
N GLU A 438 8.11 1.69 12.80
CA GLU A 438 9.08 2.26 13.72
C GLU A 438 8.42 2.78 15.00
N ASP A 439 7.34 3.55 14.86
CA ASP A 439 6.59 4.13 15.99
C ASP A 439 6.08 3.03 16.93
N ILE A 440 5.50 1.96 16.38
CA ILE A 440 5.03 0.81 17.18
C ILE A 440 6.19 0.17 17.93
N TYR A 441 7.31 -0.08 17.26
CA TYR A 441 8.46 -0.72 17.91
C TYR A 441 9.13 0.18 18.94
N GLN A 442 9.12 1.49 18.75
CA GLN A 442 9.64 2.43 19.73
C GLN A 442 8.77 2.44 21.00
N VAL A 443 7.44 2.47 20.86
CA VAL A 443 6.51 2.34 22.00
C VAL A 443 6.70 1.01 22.72
N LEU A 444 6.82 -0.10 21.99
CA LEU A 444 7.07 -1.42 22.59
C LEU A 444 8.40 -1.47 23.33
N LEU A 445 9.44 -0.81 22.80
CA LEU A 445 10.76 -0.75 23.42
C LEU A 445 10.71 -0.01 24.75
N ASP A 446 9.96 1.09 24.81
CA ASP A 446 9.81 1.94 25.99
C ASP A 446 8.97 1.24 27.08
N GLN A 447 8.00 0.42 26.69
CA GLN A 447 7.12 -0.32 27.60
C GLN A 447 7.74 -1.60 28.18
N THR A 448 8.59 -2.29 27.41
CA THR A 448 9.14 -3.58 27.86
C THR A 448 10.35 -3.40 28.78
N THR A 449 10.43 -4.22 29.84
CA THR A 449 11.64 -4.37 30.66
C THR A 449 12.38 -5.67 30.36
N ASP A 450 11.74 -6.60 29.64
CA ASP A 450 12.28 -7.92 29.34
C ASP A 450 13.42 -7.85 28.31
N ALA A 451 14.53 -8.51 28.61
CA ALA A 451 15.71 -8.46 27.76
C ALA A 451 15.50 -9.17 26.41
N LYS A 452 14.75 -10.28 26.39
CA LYS A 452 14.47 -11.05 25.17
C LYS A 452 13.59 -10.23 24.23
N ASP A 453 12.59 -9.52 24.74
CA ASP A 453 11.74 -8.62 23.97
C ASP A 453 12.52 -7.42 23.45
N LYS A 454 13.31 -6.74 24.30
CA LYS A 454 14.21 -5.65 23.87
C LYS A 454 15.12 -6.09 22.73
N LYS A 455 15.70 -7.29 22.82
CA LYS A 455 16.56 -7.86 21.77
C LYS A 455 15.81 -7.98 20.43
N LEU A 456 14.57 -8.49 20.45
CA LEU A 456 13.75 -8.63 19.25
C LEU A 456 13.37 -7.26 18.68
N ILE A 457 12.96 -6.32 19.52
CA ILE A 457 12.56 -4.97 19.10
C ILE A 457 13.75 -4.19 18.51
N TYR A 458 14.93 -4.24 19.15
CA TYR A 458 16.15 -3.64 18.58
C TYR A 458 16.52 -4.24 17.22
N HIS A 459 16.28 -5.55 17.04
CA HIS A 459 16.50 -6.20 15.75
C HIS A 459 15.52 -5.67 14.68
N GLN A 460 14.24 -5.52 15.00
CA GLN A 460 13.25 -4.97 14.07
C GLN A 460 13.53 -3.50 13.72
N LEU A 461 13.80 -2.65 14.72
CA LEU A 461 14.19 -1.26 14.49
C LEU A 461 15.48 -1.18 13.64
N GLY A 462 16.46 -2.06 13.90
CA GLY A 462 17.67 -2.13 13.09
C GLY A 462 17.37 -2.45 11.63
N TRP A 463 16.44 -3.37 11.37
CA TRP A 463 16.00 -3.73 10.02
C TRP A 463 15.27 -2.60 9.31
N ILE A 464 14.40 -1.88 10.02
CA ILE A 464 13.74 -0.68 9.51
C ILE A 464 14.78 0.36 9.08
N LYS A 465 15.75 0.69 9.95
CA LYS A 465 16.79 1.68 9.65
C LYS A 465 17.70 1.26 8.50
N ASP A 466 18.06 -0.02 8.40
CA ASP A 466 18.87 -0.54 7.28
C ASP A 466 18.12 -0.39 5.96
N THR A 467 16.82 -0.74 5.95
CA THR A 467 15.95 -0.62 4.77
C THR A 467 15.77 0.85 4.35
N GLN A 468 15.72 1.78 5.30
CA GLN A 468 15.69 3.23 5.06
C GLN A 468 17.05 3.82 4.64
N GLY A 469 18.12 3.02 4.59
CA GLY A 469 19.48 3.49 4.28
C GLY A 469 20.17 4.23 5.44
N LYS A 470 19.58 4.26 6.64
CA LYS A 470 20.14 4.86 7.86
C LYS A 470 21.12 3.90 8.55
N TYR A 471 22.19 3.53 7.84
CA TYR A 471 23.08 2.43 8.23
C TYR A 471 23.74 2.59 9.61
N GLN A 472 24.09 3.82 10.01
CA GLN A 472 24.73 4.05 11.31
C GLN A 472 23.75 3.84 12.50
N GLU A 473 22.48 4.23 12.34
CA GLU A 473 21.43 3.94 13.31
C GLU A 473 21.14 2.43 13.36
N ALA A 474 20.99 1.80 12.20
CA ALA A 474 20.76 0.35 12.06
C ALA A 474 21.84 -0.47 12.79
N LEU A 475 23.10 -0.12 12.56
CA LEU A 475 24.24 -0.73 13.21
C LEU A 475 24.17 -0.62 14.73
N THR A 476 23.86 0.58 15.25
CA THR A 476 23.75 0.81 16.69
C THR A 476 22.67 -0.08 17.32
N LEU A 477 21.53 -0.21 16.64
CA LEU A 477 20.42 -1.05 17.08
C LEU A 477 20.76 -2.55 17.03
N TYR A 478 21.40 -3.01 15.95
CA TYR A 478 21.88 -4.39 15.86
C TYR A 478 22.97 -4.72 16.89
N GLU A 479 23.87 -3.78 17.20
CA GLU A 479 24.88 -3.96 18.25
C GLU A 479 24.24 -4.07 19.64
N LYS A 480 23.18 -3.28 19.94
CA LYS A 480 22.38 -3.44 21.17
C LYS A 480 21.70 -4.82 21.24
N SER A 481 21.08 -5.26 20.14
CA SER A 481 20.45 -6.59 20.06
C SER A 481 21.47 -7.73 20.25
N LEU A 482 22.63 -7.63 19.61
CA LEU A 482 23.73 -8.58 19.75
C LEU A 482 24.28 -8.61 21.18
N ALA A 483 24.43 -7.44 21.83
CA ALA A 483 24.94 -7.36 23.20
C ALA A 483 24.02 -8.10 24.19
N ILE A 484 22.71 -8.01 24.02
CA ILE A 484 21.76 -8.80 24.81
C ILE A 484 21.91 -10.29 24.49
N SER A 485 21.92 -10.65 23.20
CA SER A 485 22.05 -12.04 22.76
C SER A 485 23.28 -12.73 23.35
N LYS A 486 24.43 -12.03 23.41
CA LYS A 486 25.67 -12.55 24.01
C LYS A 486 25.57 -12.79 25.52
N LYS A 487 24.75 -12.02 26.23
CA LYS A 487 24.54 -12.20 27.67
C LYS A 487 23.56 -13.33 27.97
N THR A 488 22.59 -13.57 27.08
CA THR A 488 21.48 -14.50 27.34
C THR A 488 21.64 -15.86 26.68
N LEU A 489 22.47 -15.98 25.64
CA LEU A 489 22.62 -17.20 24.83
C LEU A 489 24.03 -17.80 24.96
N PRO A 490 24.16 -19.12 24.80
CA PRO A 490 25.48 -19.77 24.69
C PRO A 490 26.32 -19.19 23.53
N PRO A 491 27.67 -19.18 23.63
CA PRO A 491 28.55 -18.56 22.64
C PRO A 491 28.39 -19.05 21.19
N ILE A 492 27.95 -20.29 21.00
CA ILE A 492 27.74 -20.92 19.68
C ILE A 492 26.27 -21.00 19.28
N HIS A 493 25.37 -20.25 19.94
CA HIS A 493 23.95 -20.31 19.61
C HIS A 493 23.67 -19.75 18.20
N PRO A 494 22.89 -20.43 17.33
CA PRO A 494 22.65 -20.00 15.95
C PRO A 494 22.14 -18.55 15.78
N SER A 495 21.33 -18.05 16.72
CA SER A 495 20.88 -16.64 16.70
C SER A 495 22.03 -15.62 16.75
N LEU A 496 23.18 -15.94 17.35
CA LEU A 496 24.36 -15.07 17.32
C LEU A 496 24.92 -14.95 15.91
N ALA A 497 24.90 -16.03 15.13
CA ALA A 497 25.32 -16.00 13.72
C ALA A 497 24.41 -15.07 12.91
N MET A 498 23.09 -15.09 13.14
CA MET A 498 22.15 -14.18 12.50
C MET A 498 22.45 -12.71 12.84
N SER A 499 22.69 -12.40 14.12
CA SER A 499 23.04 -11.03 14.54
C SER A 499 24.35 -10.55 13.91
N TYR A 500 25.39 -11.38 13.87
CA TYR A 500 26.64 -11.03 13.21
C TYR A 500 26.46 -10.86 11.70
N ASN A 501 25.67 -11.71 11.05
CA ASN A 501 25.37 -11.59 9.63
C ASN A 501 24.69 -10.25 9.30
N ASN A 502 23.70 -9.83 10.09
CA ASN A 502 22.98 -8.58 9.85
C ASN A 502 23.90 -7.35 10.04
N ILE A 503 24.77 -7.36 11.05
CA ILE A 503 25.80 -6.32 11.17
C ILE A 503 26.75 -6.36 9.97
N GLY A 504 27.12 -7.54 9.49
CA GLY A 504 27.93 -7.73 8.28
C GLY A 504 27.29 -7.08 7.05
N ILE A 505 25.98 -7.25 6.86
CA ILE A 505 25.19 -6.62 5.78
C ILE A 505 25.26 -5.11 5.88
N VAL A 506 24.99 -4.53 7.06
CA VAL A 506 25.05 -3.07 7.24
C VAL A 506 26.47 -2.54 6.96
N ARG A 507 27.51 -3.23 7.43
CA ARG A 507 28.91 -2.85 7.16
C ARG A 507 29.25 -2.94 5.67
N TYR A 508 28.71 -3.95 4.97
CA TYR A 508 28.85 -4.09 3.52
C TYR A 508 28.16 -2.94 2.77
N ASN A 509 26.92 -2.60 3.15
CA ASN A 509 26.17 -1.49 2.56
C ASN A 509 26.86 -0.14 2.77
N MET A 510 27.58 0.04 3.88
CA MET A 510 28.44 1.20 4.12
C MET A 510 29.76 1.19 3.33
N GLY A 511 30.03 0.15 2.53
CA GLY A 511 31.29 -0.03 1.80
C GLY A 511 32.48 -0.48 2.68
N ASN A 512 32.26 -0.83 3.95
CA ASN A 512 33.31 -1.29 4.85
C ASN A 512 33.52 -2.81 4.74
N TYR A 513 34.08 -3.23 3.60
CA TYR A 513 34.30 -4.63 3.26
C TYR A 513 35.14 -5.41 4.29
N PRO A 514 36.24 -4.88 4.86
CA PRO A 514 37.02 -5.63 5.86
C PRO A 514 36.21 -5.93 7.14
N LYS A 515 35.41 -4.98 7.63
CA LYS A 515 34.55 -5.23 8.79
C LYS A 515 33.42 -6.20 8.44
N ALA A 516 32.79 -6.04 7.27
CA ALA A 516 31.75 -6.97 6.80
C ALA A 516 32.26 -8.41 6.79
N LEU A 517 33.46 -8.62 6.21
CA LEU A 517 34.11 -9.93 6.17
C LEU A 517 34.30 -10.53 7.56
N SER A 518 34.86 -9.76 8.51
CA SER A 518 35.06 -10.22 9.90
C SER A 518 33.75 -10.66 10.57
N TYR A 519 32.65 -9.96 10.32
CA TYR A 519 31.34 -10.33 10.86
C TYR A 519 30.75 -11.57 10.19
N TYR A 520 30.85 -11.69 8.86
CA TYR A 520 30.39 -12.87 8.14
C TYR A 520 31.20 -14.13 8.47
N GLU A 521 32.52 -14.00 8.65
CA GLU A 521 33.39 -15.11 9.08
C GLU A 521 33.01 -15.61 10.47
N LYS A 522 32.74 -14.71 11.43
CA LYS A 522 32.22 -15.08 12.76
C LYS A 522 30.87 -15.79 12.68
N ALA A 523 29.96 -15.30 11.83
CA ALA A 523 28.67 -15.96 11.61
C ALA A 523 28.85 -17.38 11.02
N LEU A 524 29.75 -17.53 10.06
CA LEU A 524 30.09 -18.80 9.45
C LEU A 524 30.74 -19.77 10.46
N GLU A 525 31.63 -19.29 11.31
CA GLU A 525 32.26 -20.10 12.37
C GLU A 525 31.21 -20.67 13.33
N ILE A 526 30.29 -19.84 13.81
CA ILE A 526 29.21 -20.29 14.68
C ILE A 526 28.33 -21.32 13.98
N ARG A 527 27.95 -21.07 12.72
CA ARG A 527 27.14 -22.01 11.93
C ARG A 527 27.84 -23.36 11.78
N LYS A 528 29.14 -23.38 11.46
CA LYS A 528 29.95 -24.60 11.37
C LYS A 528 29.98 -25.41 12.66
N GLN A 529 29.97 -24.76 13.81
CA GLN A 529 30.01 -25.41 15.12
C GLN A 529 28.63 -25.85 15.62
N SER A 530 27.55 -25.18 15.19
CA SER A 530 26.21 -25.35 15.75
C SER A 530 25.21 -26.07 14.84
N LEU A 531 25.50 -26.21 13.55
CA LEU A 531 24.61 -26.81 12.57
C LEU A 531 25.25 -28.05 11.91
N PRO A 532 24.44 -28.99 11.39
CA PRO A 532 24.95 -30.11 10.61
C PRO A 532 25.83 -29.65 9.43
N PRO A 533 26.81 -30.47 8.99
CA PRO A 533 27.58 -30.18 7.79
C PRO A 533 26.66 -29.88 6.59
N ASN A 534 27.07 -28.94 5.74
CA ASN A 534 26.33 -28.51 4.55
C ASN A 534 24.90 -28.00 4.83
N HIS A 535 24.64 -27.45 6.02
CA HIS A 535 23.37 -26.77 6.28
C HIS A 535 23.20 -25.52 5.38
N PRO A 536 22.00 -25.25 4.82
CA PRO A 536 21.66 -24.05 4.03
C PRO A 536 22.21 -22.71 4.56
N ASP A 537 22.10 -22.47 5.86
CA ASP A 537 22.68 -21.30 6.52
C ASP A 537 24.19 -21.08 6.27
N MET A 538 24.96 -22.15 6.09
CA MET A 538 26.37 -22.03 5.73
C MET A 538 26.54 -21.53 4.30
N ALA A 539 25.68 -21.96 3.37
CA ALA A 539 25.68 -21.46 1.99
C ALA A 539 25.41 -19.95 1.94
N MET A 540 24.42 -19.46 2.68
CA MET A 540 24.18 -18.01 2.83
C MET A 540 25.43 -17.26 3.35
N SER A 541 26.12 -17.82 4.35
CA SER A 541 27.38 -17.23 4.84
C SER A 541 28.47 -17.20 3.76
N TYR A 542 28.64 -18.29 3.02
CA TYR A 542 29.64 -18.36 1.95
C TYR A 542 29.31 -17.38 0.81
N ASP A 543 28.05 -17.25 0.41
CA ASP A 543 27.63 -16.27 -0.58
C ASP A 543 27.94 -14.83 -0.15
N ASN A 544 27.61 -14.46 1.09
CA ASN A 544 27.89 -13.12 1.60
C ASN A 544 29.40 -12.81 1.60
N ILE A 545 30.24 -13.78 1.99
CA ILE A 545 31.70 -13.66 1.94
C ILE A 545 32.18 -13.56 0.47
N GLY A 546 31.61 -14.36 -0.42
CA GLY A 546 31.91 -14.34 -1.86
C GLY A 546 31.62 -12.97 -2.48
N ILE A 547 30.47 -12.38 -2.16
CA ILE A 547 30.07 -11.03 -2.60
C ILE A 547 31.09 -9.99 -2.14
N VAL A 548 31.51 -10.04 -0.87
CA VAL A 548 32.51 -9.10 -0.34
C VAL A 548 33.83 -9.24 -1.09
N HIS A 549 34.32 -10.46 -1.31
CA HIS A 549 35.54 -10.68 -2.09
C HIS A 549 35.42 -10.24 -3.55
N ASN A 550 34.26 -10.45 -4.18
CA ASN A 550 34.01 -9.99 -5.55
C ASN A 550 34.11 -8.47 -5.67
N ASN A 551 33.49 -7.74 -4.74
CA ASN A 551 33.56 -6.26 -4.70
C ASN A 551 34.95 -5.72 -4.39
N MET A 552 35.75 -6.47 -3.62
CA MET A 552 37.15 -6.15 -3.38
C MET A 552 38.08 -6.51 -4.56
N GLY A 553 37.56 -7.11 -5.64
CA GLY A 553 38.37 -7.59 -6.78
C GLY A 553 39.12 -8.90 -6.52
N ASN A 554 38.85 -9.57 -5.40
CA ASN A 554 39.47 -10.85 -5.03
C ASN A 554 38.74 -12.03 -5.69
N TYR A 555 38.65 -12.04 -7.02
CA TYR A 555 37.81 -12.97 -7.77
C TYR A 555 38.08 -14.46 -7.50
N PRO A 556 39.33 -14.95 -7.36
CA PRO A 556 39.56 -16.37 -7.06
C PRO A 556 38.97 -16.81 -5.70
N LYS A 557 39.03 -15.94 -4.69
CA LYS A 557 38.40 -16.20 -3.38
C LYS A 557 36.88 -16.15 -3.51
N ALA A 558 36.35 -15.14 -4.21
CA ALA A 558 34.92 -15.01 -4.45
C ALA A 558 34.34 -16.26 -5.11
N LEU A 559 35.02 -16.77 -6.15
CA LEU A 559 34.62 -17.97 -6.86
C LEU A 559 34.61 -19.19 -5.93
N SER A 560 35.68 -19.42 -5.17
CA SER A 560 35.76 -20.55 -4.23
C SER A 560 34.61 -20.53 -3.19
N PHE A 561 34.24 -19.34 -2.70
CA PHE A 561 33.14 -19.20 -1.76
C PHE A 561 31.76 -19.44 -2.41
N HIS A 562 31.51 -18.86 -3.59
CA HIS A 562 30.25 -19.07 -4.30
C HIS A 562 30.07 -20.51 -4.81
N GLU A 563 31.13 -21.16 -5.28
CA GLU A 563 31.08 -22.58 -5.68
C GLU A 563 30.72 -23.47 -4.48
N LYS A 564 31.26 -23.18 -3.30
CA LYS A 564 30.92 -23.90 -2.08
C LYS A 564 29.48 -23.66 -1.63
N ALA A 565 28.97 -22.43 -1.77
CA ALA A 565 27.56 -22.14 -1.51
C ALA A 565 26.66 -22.91 -2.49
N LEU A 566 27.00 -22.87 -3.78
CA LEU A 566 26.27 -23.56 -4.84
C LEU A 566 26.23 -25.09 -4.61
N GLU A 567 27.35 -25.71 -4.21
CA GLU A 567 27.40 -27.13 -3.87
C GLU A 567 26.41 -27.49 -2.74
N ILE A 568 26.39 -26.70 -1.67
CA ILE A 568 25.47 -26.90 -0.55
C ILE A 568 24.01 -26.76 -1.00
N TRP A 569 23.72 -25.71 -1.78
CA TRP A 569 22.38 -25.49 -2.30
C TRP A 569 21.91 -26.61 -3.23
N GLN A 570 22.79 -27.14 -4.08
CA GLN A 570 22.48 -28.28 -4.96
C GLN A 570 22.16 -29.55 -4.17
N GLN A 571 22.80 -29.76 -3.01
CA GLN A 571 22.53 -30.89 -2.12
C GLN A 571 21.24 -30.70 -1.30
N SER A 572 20.89 -29.45 -0.98
CA SER A 572 19.83 -29.13 -0.01
C SER A 572 18.49 -28.75 -0.63
N LEU A 573 18.45 -28.35 -1.90
CA LEU A 573 17.26 -27.79 -2.55
C LEU A 573 16.84 -28.56 -3.80
N PRO A 574 15.54 -28.50 -4.16
CA PRO A 574 15.08 -28.98 -5.47
C PRO A 574 15.80 -28.28 -6.64
N PRO A 575 16.02 -28.95 -7.79
CA PRO A 575 16.78 -28.39 -8.91
C PRO A 575 16.26 -27.06 -9.48
N ASN A 576 14.97 -26.78 -9.28
CA ASN A 576 14.29 -25.57 -9.74
C ASN A 576 14.12 -24.50 -8.63
N HIS A 577 14.79 -24.61 -7.50
CA HIS A 577 14.66 -23.66 -6.40
C HIS A 577 15.28 -22.28 -6.75
N PRO A 578 14.62 -21.14 -6.43
CA PRO A 578 15.13 -19.81 -6.74
C PRO A 578 16.54 -19.50 -6.19
N ASP A 579 16.89 -20.01 -5.01
CA ASP A 579 18.22 -19.80 -4.41
C ASP A 579 19.36 -20.43 -5.23
N LEU A 580 19.08 -21.51 -5.98
CA LEU A 580 20.05 -22.05 -6.95
C LEU A 580 20.30 -21.07 -8.09
N ALA A 581 19.24 -20.43 -8.60
CA ALA A 581 19.39 -19.42 -9.64
C ALA A 581 20.21 -18.21 -9.15
N SER A 582 19.98 -17.76 -7.91
CA SER A 582 20.78 -16.70 -7.29
C SER A 582 22.26 -17.09 -7.18
N SER A 583 22.54 -18.33 -6.77
CA SER A 583 23.91 -18.85 -6.63
C SER A 583 24.63 -18.95 -7.98
N TYR A 584 23.96 -19.46 -9.02
CA TYR A 584 24.50 -19.47 -10.37
C TYR A 584 24.75 -18.06 -10.91
N ASN A 585 23.86 -17.10 -10.63
CA ASN A 585 24.07 -15.71 -10.99
C ASN A 585 25.30 -15.10 -10.29
N ASN A 586 25.53 -15.42 -9.02
CA ASN A 586 26.72 -14.94 -8.30
C ASN A 586 28.02 -15.48 -8.93
N VAL A 587 28.08 -16.77 -9.26
CA VAL A 587 29.22 -17.37 -9.97
C VAL A 587 29.40 -16.74 -11.37
N GLY A 588 28.30 -16.54 -12.11
CA GLY A 588 28.30 -15.86 -13.40
C GLY A 588 28.87 -14.44 -13.32
N ASN A 589 28.46 -13.67 -12.31
CA ASN A 589 28.96 -12.31 -12.07
C ASN A 589 30.47 -12.29 -11.79
N VAL A 590 30.99 -13.24 -11.02
CA VAL A 590 32.45 -13.34 -10.78
C VAL A 590 33.19 -13.64 -12.09
N HIS A 591 32.69 -14.57 -12.91
CA HIS A 591 33.28 -14.84 -14.21
C HIS A 591 33.20 -13.63 -15.16
N ASP A 592 32.09 -12.88 -15.17
CA ASP A 592 31.95 -11.66 -15.96
C ASP A 592 32.97 -10.60 -15.54
N ASN A 593 33.16 -10.40 -14.23
CA ASN A 593 34.16 -9.49 -13.68
C ASN A 593 35.60 -9.92 -14.00
N MET A 594 35.87 -11.22 -14.09
CA MET A 594 37.16 -11.75 -14.55
C MET A 594 37.37 -11.65 -16.07
N GLY A 595 36.36 -11.24 -16.84
CA GLY A 595 36.41 -11.25 -18.31
C GLY A 595 36.19 -12.63 -18.95
N ASN A 596 35.79 -13.64 -18.17
CA ASN A 596 35.50 -15.00 -18.63
C ASN A 596 34.06 -15.10 -19.18
N TYR A 597 33.75 -14.29 -20.19
CA TYR A 597 32.39 -14.11 -20.70
C TYR A 597 31.67 -15.41 -21.12
N PRO A 598 32.31 -16.40 -21.77
CA PRO A 598 31.62 -17.66 -22.10
C PRO A 598 31.15 -18.44 -20.86
N LYS A 599 31.95 -18.45 -19.79
CA LYS A 599 31.55 -19.09 -18.52
C LYS A 599 30.44 -18.29 -17.84
N ALA A 600 30.58 -16.96 -17.80
CA ALA A 600 29.56 -16.08 -17.23
C ALA A 600 28.20 -16.29 -17.90
N LEU A 601 28.18 -16.34 -19.23
CA LEU A 601 26.98 -16.59 -20.02
C LEU A 601 26.33 -17.93 -19.66
N SER A 602 27.11 -19.02 -19.64
CA SER A 602 26.60 -20.35 -19.29
C SER A 602 25.94 -20.38 -17.89
N PHE A 603 26.54 -19.69 -16.92
CA PHE A 603 25.97 -19.62 -15.57
C PHE A 603 24.70 -18.76 -15.51
N HIS A 604 24.66 -17.62 -16.18
CA HIS A 604 23.46 -16.79 -16.25
C HIS A 604 22.31 -17.46 -17.02
N GLU A 605 22.60 -18.20 -18.09
CA GLU A 605 21.61 -18.99 -18.82
C GLU A 605 21.01 -20.10 -17.94
N ARG A 606 21.84 -20.78 -17.13
CA ARG A 606 21.36 -21.77 -16.17
C ARG A 606 20.48 -21.15 -15.08
N ALA A 607 20.85 -19.98 -14.58
CA ALA A 607 20.01 -19.24 -13.63
C ALA A 607 18.66 -18.83 -14.24
N LEU A 608 18.67 -18.36 -15.49
CA LEU A 608 17.46 -18.00 -16.23
C LEU A 608 16.55 -19.21 -16.44
N GLU A 609 17.10 -20.37 -16.81
CA GLU A 609 16.34 -21.61 -17.00
C GLU A 609 15.58 -22.01 -15.71
N ILE A 610 16.27 -21.99 -14.57
CA ILE A 610 15.66 -22.29 -13.26
C ILE A 610 14.54 -21.29 -12.95
N GLN A 611 14.77 -20.01 -13.19
CA GLN A 611 13.77 -18.96 -12.96
C GLN A 611 12.56 -19.09 -13.89
N GLN A 612 12.75 -19.46 -15.16
CA GLN A 612 11.65 -19.69 -16.10
C GLN A 612 10.77 -20.89 -15.68
N GLN A 613 11.36 -21.90 -15.04
CA GLN A 613 10.62 -23.06 -14.53
C GLN A 613 9.88 -22.76 -13.20
N SER A 614 10.36 -21.80 -12.41
CA SER A 614 9.88 -21.55 -11.05
C SER A 614 9.10 -20.25 -10.87
N LEU A 615 9.19 -19.30 -11.80
CA LEU A 615 8.59 -17.97 -11.66
C LEU A 615 7.59 -17.66 -12.79
N PRO A 616 6.61 -16.77 -12.54
CA PRO A 616 5.73 -16.25 -13.59
C PRO A 616 6.50 -15.55 -14.72
N PRO A 617 6.01 -15.56 -15.98
CA PRO A 617 6.72 -14.98 -17.13
C PRO A 617 7.09 -13.50 -17.00
N ASN A 618 6.32 -12.75 -16.20
CA ASN A 618 6.52 -11.33 -15.95
C ASN A 618 7.32 -11.06 -14.65
N HIS A 619 7.87 -12.06 -13.96
CA HIS A 619 8.55 -11.84 -12.68
C HIS A 619 9.81 -10.96 -12.82
N PRO A 620 10.04 -9.95 -11.97
CA PRO A 620 11.18 -9.04 -12.07
C PRO A 620 12.57 -9.71 -12.12
N SER A 621 12.75 -10.83 -11.43
CA SER A 621 14.00 -11.61 -11.49
C SER A 621 14.37 -12.08 -12.89
N LEU A 622 13.38 -12.39 -13.74
CA LEU A 622 13.63 -12.74 -15.15
C LEU A 622 14.21 -11.56 -15.91
N ALA A 623 13.69 -10.34 -15.67
CA ALA A 623 14.24 -9.13 -16.28
C ALA A 623 15.70 -8.87 -15.87
N SER A 624 16.04 -9.13 -14.60
CA SER A 624 17.43 -9.03 -14.13
C SER A 624 18.36 -10.03 -14.82
N SER A 625 17.92 -11.29 -14.96
CA SER A 625 18.71 -12.32 -15.65
C SER A 625 18.90 -12.02 -17.14
N TYR A 626 17.85 -11.59 -17.83
CA TYR A 626 17.98 -11.13 -19.22
C TYR A 626 18.91 -9.92 -19.34
N ASN A 627 18.89 -8.98 -18.39
CA ASN A 627 19.81 -7.85 -18.39
C ASN A 627 21.27 -8.29 -18.22
N ASN A 628 21.56 -9.26 -17.35
CA ASN A 628 22.92 -9.79 -17.17
C ASN A 628 23.41 -10.52 -18.42
N ILE A 629 22.58 -11.35 -19.03
CA ILE A 629 22.88 -12.03 -20.30
C ILE A 629 23.14 -11.00 -21.41
N GLY A 630 22.32 -9.96 -21.49
CA GLY A 630 22.48 -8.87 -22.46
C GLY A 630 23.82 -8.15 -22.30
N LEU A 631 24.22 -7.87 -21.06
CA LEU A 631 25.51 -7.24 -20.76
C LEU A 631 26.69 -8.13 -21.15
N VAL A 632 26.64 -9.43 -20.87
CA VAL A 632 27.70 -10.38 -21.25
C VAL A 632 27.80 -10.47 -22.78
N HIS A 633 26.68 -10.57 -23.49
CA HIS A 633 26.68 -10.53 -24.95
C HIS A 633 27.24 -9.24 -25.52
N PHE A 634 26.93 -8.09 -24.91
CA PHE A 634 27.50 -6.79 -25.30
C PHE A 634 29.03 -6.79 -25.17
N LYS A 635 29.57 -7.28 -24.04
CA LYS A 635 31.02 -7.39 -23.80
C LYS A 635 31.70 -8.37 -24.75
N MET A 636 31.00 -9.42 -25.20
CA MET A 636 31.48 -10.36 -26.22
C MET A 636 31.41 -9.81 -27.65
N GLY A 637 30.82 -8.63 -27.88
CA GLY A 637 30.59 -8.08 -29.23
C GLY A 637 29.36 -8.64 -29.96
N ASN A 638 28.54 -9.46 -29.29
CA ASN A 638 27.33 -10.06 -29.83
C ASN A 638 26.13 -9.10 -29.71
N TYR A 639 26.23 -7.92 -30.32
CA TYR A 639 25.27 -6.82 -30.16
C TYR A 639 23.80 -7.17 -30.49
N PRO A 640 23.47 -7.96 -31.53
CA PRO A 640 22.09 -8.34 -31.79
C PRO A 640 21.46 -9.18 -30.66
N LYS A 641 22.25 -10.09 -30.06
CA LYS A 641 21.79 -10.88 -28.91
C LYS A 641 21.67 -10.03 -27.66
N ALA A 642 22.61 -9.11 -27.45
CA ALA A 642 22.55 -8.15 -26.34
C ALA A 642 21.27 -7.31 -26.39
N LEU A 643 20.94 -6.78 -27.57
CA LEU A 643 19.73 -5.99 -27.80
C LEU A 643 18.48 -6.82 -27.48
N SER A 644 18.36 -8.02 -28.04
CA SER A 644 17.21 -8.91 -27.81
C SER A 644 17.00 -9.22 -26.32
N SER A 645 18.08 -9.48 -25.57
CA SER A 645 17.98 -9.72 -24.13
C SER A 645 17.55 -8.48 -23.36
N HIS A 646 18.10 -7.29 -23.68
CA HIS A 646 17.68 -6.05 -23.01
C HIS A 646 16.23 -5.65 -23.34
N GLU A 647 15.75 -5.90 -24.56
CA GLU A 647 14.36 -5.66 -24.96
C GLU A 647 13.39 -6.58 -24.21
N LYS A 648 13.72 -7.87 -24.03
CA LYS A 648 12.94 -8.77 -23.17
C LYS A 648 12.89 -8.31 -21.72
N ALA A 649 14.03 -7.85 -21.19
CA ALA A 649 14.06 -7.28 -19.84
C ALA A 649 13.19 -6.02 -19.71
N LEU A 650 13.14 -5.20 -20.75
CA LEU A 650 12.29 -4.01 -20.80
C LEU A 650 10.80 -4.37 -20.84
N GLU A 651 10.41 -5.33 -21.68
CA GLU A 651 9.03 -5.82 -21.81
C GLU A 651 8.48 -6.33 -20.46
N ILE A 652 9.26 -7.18 -19.77
CA ILE A 652 8.87 -7.71 -18.45
C ILE A 652 8.68 -6.57 -17.43
N LYS A 653 9.57 -5.58 -17.43
CA LYS A 653 9.45 -4.41 -16.55
C LYS A 653 8.21 -3.58 -16.89
N GLN A 654 7.88 -3.40 -18.17
CA GLN A 654 6.68 -2.66 -18.60
C GLN A 654 5.39 -3.33 -18.14
N GLN A 655 5.37 -4.65 -18.02
CA GLN A 655 4.21 -5.41 -17.52
C GLN A 655 4.06 -5.37 -16.00
N THR A 656 5.11 -4.99 -15.25
CA THR A 656 5.14 -5.13 -13.78
C THR A 656 5.36 -3.84 -13.00
N LEU A 657 5.94 -2.83 -13.62
CA LEU A 657 6.31 -1.58 -12.94
C LEU A 657 5.50 -0.41 -13.50
N PRO A 658 5.12 0.56 -12.64
CA PRO A 658 4.43 1.75 -13.11
C PRO A 658 5.30 2.52 -14.11
N PRO A 659 4.67 3.27 -15.04
CA PRO A 659 5.40 4.11 -15.99
C PRO A 659 6.41 5.01 -15.26
N ASN A 660 7.65 5.08 -15.77
CA ASN A 660 8.76 5.86 -15.19
C ASN A 660 9.39 5.32 -13.89
N HIS A 661 9.16 4.05 -13.53
CA HIS A 661 9.91 3.42 -12.43
C HIS A 661 11.46 3.52 -12.64
N PRO A 662 12.26 3.80 -11.59
CA PRO A 662 13.71 4.00 -11.70
C PRO A 662 14.47 2.86 -12.41
N HIS A 663 14.00 1.62 -12.26
CA HIS A 663 14.58 0.44 -12.90
C HIS A 663 14.53 0.44 -14.44
N PHE A 664 13.69 1.28 -15.06
CA PHE A 664 13.70 1.46 -16.51
C PHE A 664 14.94 2.20 -17.00
N ALA A 665 15.47 3.13 -16.20
CA ALA A 665 16.55 4.00 -16.63
C ALA A 665 17.81 3.22 -17.03
N GLN A 666 18.21 2.23 -16.22
CA GLN A 666 19.37 1.39 -16.53
C GLN A 666 19.15 0.53 -17.79
N THR A 667 17.96 -0.04 -17.97
CA THR A 667 17.67 -0.87 -19.16
C THR A 667 17.67 -0.03 -20.43
N TYR A 668 17.06 1.15 -20.41
CA TYR A 668 17.14 2.08 -21.54
C TYR A 668 18.58 2.51 -21.83
N HIS A 669 19.38 2.77 -20.80
CA HIS A 669 20.80 3.08 -20.98
C HIS A 669 21.57 1.95 -21.67
N ASN A 670 21.37 0.70 -21.23
CA ASN A 670 22.02 -0.46 -21.82
C ASN A 670 21.63 -0.67 -23.28
N ILE A 671 20.35 -0.48 -23.63
CA ILE A 671 19.89 -0.51 -25.03
C ILE A 671 20.55 0.61 -25.84
N GLY A 672 20.64 1.82 -25.28
CA GLY A 672 21.32 2.96 -25.91
C GLY A 672 22.80 2.69 -26.22
N LEU A 673 23.52 2.03 -25.29
CA LEU A 673 24.91 1.60 -25.51
C LEU A 673 25.05 0.63 -26.69
N VAL A 674 24.13 -0.32 -26.80
CA VAL A 674 24.15 -1.30 -27.90
C VAL A 674 23.94 -0.59 -29.24
N TYR A 675 22.96 0.30 -29.34
CA TYR A 675 22.72 1.08 -30.55
C TYR A 675 23.88 2.03 -30.89
N GLU A 676 24.55 2.63 -29.89
CA GLU A 676 25.72 3.48 -30.12
C GLU A 676 26.85 2.68 -30.81
N ILE A 677 27.15 1.48 -30.31
CA ILE A 677 28.21 0.64 -30.89
C ILE A 677 27.82 0.14 -32.29
N MET A 678 26.54 -0.15 -32.50
CA MET A 678 25.99 -0.47 -33.83
C MET A 678 25.91 0.75 -34.77
N ARG A 679 26.37 1.94 -34.34
CA ARG A 679 26.35 3.22 -35.08
C ARG A 679 24.95 3.71 -35.46
N ASN A 680 23.93 3.27 -34.72
CA ASN A 680 22.57 3.82 -34.84
C ASN A 680 22.41 4.96 -33.80
N TYR A 681 23.03 6.10 -34.09
CA TYR A 681 23.11 7.23 -33.15
C TYR A 681 21.73 7.85 -32.86
N SER A 682 20.79 7.82 -33.81
CA SER A 682 19.43 8.33 -33.59
C SER A 682 18.70 7.53 -32.52
N LYS A 683 18.68 6.18 -32.63
CA LYS A 683 18.07 5.33 -31.60
C LYS A 683 18.82 5.42 -30.27
N ALA A 684 20.15 5.41 -30.30
CA ALA A 684 20.96 5.55 -29.08
C ALA A 684 20.60 6.83 -28.30
N ARG A 685 20.40 7.94 -29.03
CA ARG A 685 19.95 9.22 -28.48
C ARG A 685 18.61 9.13 -27.78
N THR A 686 17.60 8.60 -28.47
CA THR A 686 16.26 8.43 -27.89
C THR A 686 16.31 7.65 -26.58
N PHE A 687 17.05 6.54 -26.56
CA PHE A 687 17.17 5.69 -25.38
C PHE A 687 17.93 6.35 -24.22
N TYR A 688 19.00 7.11 -24.51
CA TYR A 688 19.69 7.88 -23.48
C TYR A 688 18.84 9.02 -22.92
N GLU A 689 18.07 9.71 -23.76
CA GLU A 689 17.14 10.76 -23.31
C GLU A 689 16.08 10.17 -22.36
N HIS A 690 15.48 9.02 -22.69
CA HIS A 690 14.53 8.33 -21.80
C HIS A 690 15.19 7.88 -20.48
N ALA A 691 16.39 7.29 -20.55
CA ALA A 691 17.14 6.89 -19.36
C ALA A 691 17.40 8.06 -18.41
N ILE A 692 17.81 9.21 -18.96
CA ILE A 692 18.10 10.42 -18.19
C ILE A 692 16.82 11.05 -17.65
N GLN A 693 15.73 11.11 -18.43
CA GLN A 693 14.46 11.67 -17.98
C GLN A 693 13.91 10.92 -16.76
N ILE A 694 13.95 9.59 -16.79
CA ILE A 694 13.54 8.75 -15.67
C ILE A 694 14.54 8.88 -14.51
N GLY A 695 15.84 8.80 -14.81
CA GLY A 695 16.90 8.88 -13.82
C GLY A 695 16.91 10.18 -13.02
N GLN A 696 16.64 11.32 -13.67
CA GLN A 696 16.58 12.64 -13.01
C GLN A 696 15.45 12.75 -11.99
N LYS A 697 14.33 12.05 -12.21
CA LYS A 697 13.21 12.02 -11.26
C LYS A 697 13.51 11.11 -10.06
N ALA A 698 14.37 10.11 -10.24
CA ALA A 698 14.60 9.05 -9.28
C ALA A 698 15.88 9.21 -8.45
N LEU A 699 16.90 9.86 -9.00
CA LEU A 699 18.25 9.92 -8.43
C LEU A 699 18.67 11.38 -8.20
N PRO A 700 19.47 11.65 -7.14
CA PRO A 700 20.09 12.95 -6.96
C PRO A 700 20.86 13.41 -8.20
N SER A 701 20.89 14.71 -8.46
CA SER A 701 21.52 15.29 -9.66
C SER A 701 23.03 14.97 -9.78
N ASN A 702 23.70 14.68 -8.66
CA ASN A 702 25.10 14.29 -8.58
C ASN A 702 25.34 12.76 -8.62
N HIS A 703 24.31 11.94 -8.82
CA HIS A 703 24.45 10.49 -8.82
C HIS A 703 25.41 10.02 -9.95
N PRO A 704 26.43 9.17 -9.66
CA PRO A 704 27.47 8.80 -10.63
C PRO A 704 26.92 8.19 -11.94
N GLU A 705 25.92 7.32 -11.85
CA GLU A 705 25.28 6.73 -13.04
C GLU A 705 24.58 7.79 -13.89
N LEU A 706 23.87 8.74 -13.28
CA LEU A 706 23.19 9.80 -14.03
C LEU A 706 24.20 10.70 -14.78
N GLN A 707 25.34 10.98 -14.14
CA GLN A 707 26.44 11.72 -14.76
C GLN A 707 27.06 10.95 -15.94
N LYS A 708 27.26 9.64 -15.78
CA LYS A 708 27.73 8.75 -16.85
C LYS A 708 26.75 8.73 -18.03
N TRP A 709 25.45 8.62 -17.77
CA TRP A 709 24.44 8.60 -18.83
C TRP A 709 24.41 9.93 -19.59
N ARG A 710 24.46 11.06 -18.88
CA ARG A 710 24.58 12.40 -19.49
C ARG A 710 25.82 12.52 -20.36
N LYS A 711 26.97 12.08 -19.87
CA LYS A 711 28.23 12.08 -20.64
C LYS A 711 28.12 11.28 -21.94
N ASN A 712 27.45 10.12 -21.90
CA ASN A 712 27.23 9.32 -23.10
C ASN A 712 26.27 10.02 -24.09
N LEU A 713 25.21 10.66 -23.60
CA LEU A 713 24.31 11.47 -24.44
C LEU A 713 25.07 12.63 -25.11
N GLU A 714 25.86 13.39 -24.36
CA GLU A 714 26.65 14.50 -24.92
C GLU A 714 27.67 14.01 -25.95
N ARG A 715 28.31 12.86 -25.70
CA ARG A 715 29.24 12.24 -26.66
C ARG A 715 28.55 11.96 -28.00
N ILE A 716 27.35 11.38 -27.99
CA ILE A 716 26.67 11.03 -29.24
C ILE A 716 26.00 12.22 -29.93
N LYS A 717 25.69 13.32 -29.22
CA LYS A 717 25.17 14.55 -29.85
C LYS A 717 26.17 15.19 -30.83
N THR A 718 27.45 14.84 -30.72
CA THR A 718 28.54 15.31 -31.59
C THR A 718 28.81 14.38 -32.79
N LYS A 719 28.08 13.27 -32.92
CA LYS A 719 28.19 12.30 -34.01
C LYS A 719 26.90 12.30 -34.84
#